data_AF-A0A6P0NNZ3-F1
#
_entry.id   AF-A0A6P0NNZ3-F1
#
_cell.length_a   1.000
_cell.length_b   1.000
_cell.length_c   1.000
_cell.angle_alpha   90.00
_cell.angle_beta   90.00
_cell.angle_gamma   90.00
#
_symmetry.space_group_name_H-M   'P 1'
#
loop_
_entity.id
_entity.type
_entity.pdbx_description
1 polymer ?
#
loop_
_entity_poly.entity_id
_entity_poly.type
_entity_poly.pdbx_seq_one_letter_code
_entity_poly.pdbx_strand_id
1 'polypeptide(L)'
;MNHTKLLFIDSKVENYHHLIPEVDLKTKVVILEPNGNGIDKIAENLGKYHQVETIHIISHGAKGTLYLGNSLLKNDNIHQYVESIQQWGKCLSGGGEILIYGCQVASGKEGREFVRQLHQLTGANIAASETLTGNVNKGGNWNLEVIFGQLKSALALTPEVRVSYAGLLANIVVDTTNDVVDDSDGVTSLREAIIEANSTPEDDTIQLTAGERYNLTISGSDEDAAATGDLDIVAGGGEIKVISQGEEKAVIDAGGETGIRNRVFHVLENAALELENVEITGGFVTGNSGGGIYNSGTINISNSSISGNLENFLIYGGGGIHNTGTANISNSTISDNSAFYGGGIQNTGTATISDSAISGNFSNTSGGGILNRYGIVSISNSNISGNSADFDGGGIYSSGTANISNSTISGNEGGGIYSSGTANISNSTISGNSNGGINNSGTANISNSTISGNSNGGINNSGTANISNSTISGNSTGINNSGTANLSNSTISNNSNPRGGGIRNSDGTINITDSTISGNSTLFYGGGIYNLGATAIINNSTISGNSASYGGGGGIGNLGVASISNSTITRNEAPSNLGSGILQKAAELYDDTNYTFFTFYANTTVTSSIVSGNINSDVDSVENNNTLISGDNNLIGTGNTINNFNGDNDQTGITDPLLADLADNGDLTLTHLPLPNSPAIDAGSNPNNLDTDQRGEPRFVGGAVDIGAVEVQTPQITGTPESEILNGTNENNTITGLAGNDTINGRGGDDQIIGSRGNDFLFGKDGNDTLQGRQDNDRLFGGNGDDSLVGGQGRDRFNGGTGNDTLTGGASIDRFIFNTNDEFTPEDVGVDTITDFVPQQDIILLDKSTFTGITSDSGTGFSVNAEFAIVTSDADAEISPAVIVYNSNNGKLFYNVNGTEAEFGSGGEFANLTNTPSISKDDFFLRG
;
A
#
# COMPACT_ATOMS: atom_id res chain seq x y z
N MET A 1 7.15 -34.29 45.80
CA MET A 1 6.39 -34.29 44.54
C MET A 1 6.64 -35.63 43.87
N ASN A 2 5.60 -36.35 43.41
CA ASN A 2 5.80 -37.54 42.58
C ASN A 2 6.22 -37.06 41.20
N HIS A 3 7.52 -37.05 40.92
CA HIS A 3 8.02 -36.72 39.59
C HIS A 3 7.71 -37.88 38.65
N THR A 4 6.89 -37.64 37.62
CA THR A 4 6.59 -38.64 36.60
C THR A 4 7.58 -38.61 35.43
N LYS A 5 8.44 -37.57 35.35
CA LYS A 5 9.51 -37.44 34.35
C LYS A 5 10.87 -37.25 35.00
N LEU A 6 11.89 -37.91 34.46
CA LEU A 6 13.30 -37.78 34.88
C LEU A 6 14.16 -37.39 33.68
N LEU A 7 15.06 -36.43 33.85
CA LEU A 7 16.01 -36.01 32.82
C LEU A 7 17.44 -36.18 33.35
N PHE A 8 18.24 -36.98 32.67
CA PHE A 8 19.67 -37.12 32.92
C PHE A 8 20.45 -36.34 31.87
N ILE A 9 21.37 -35.49 32.32
CA ILE A 9 22.24 -34.72 31.43
C ILE A 9 23.69 -35.05 31.76
N ASP A 10 24.44 -35.52 30.78
CA ASP A 10 25.88 -35.67 30.91
C ASP A 10 26.54 -34.29 30.92
N SER A 11 27.28 -33.98 31.98
CA SER A 11 28.00 -32.71 32.12
C SER A 11 29.10 -32.51 31.08
N LYS A 12 29.48 -33.54 30.32
CA LYS A 12 30.36 -33.41 29.15
C LYS A 12 29.67 -32.76 27.94
N VAL A 13 28.34 -32.66 27.93
CA VAL A 13 27.62 -31.95 26.88
C VAL A 13 27.92 -30.46 27.00
N GLU A 14 28.41 -29.87 25.91
CA GLU A 14 28.75 -28.46 25.85
C GLU A 14 27.53 -27.58 26.19
N ASN A 15 27.72 -26.56 27.02
CA ASN A 15 26.69 -25.60 27.45
C ASN A 15 25.44 -26.22 28.09
N TYR A 16 25.55 -27.43 28.67
CA TYR A 16 24.41 -28.11 29.30
C TYR A 16 23.70 -27.27 30.38
N HIS A 17 24.39 -26.31 30.99
CA HIS A 17 23.84 -25.38 31.97
C HIS A 17 22.68 -24.54 31.42
N HIS A 18 22.66 -24.23 30.12
CA HIS A 18 21.56 -23.48 29.49
C HIS A 18 20.29 -24.32 29.32
N LEU A 19 20.41 -25.65 29.35
CA LEU A 19 19.25 -26.55 29.25
C LEU A 19 18.48 -26.65 30.57
N ILE A 20 19.12 -26.36 31.72
CA ILE A 20 18.58 -26.63 33.06
C ILE A 20 17.42 -25.69 33.46
N PRO A 21 17.50 -24.36 33.26
CA PRO A 21 16.43 -23.44 33.65
C PRO A 21 15.11 -23.69 32.91
N GLU A 22 15.19 -24.34 31.75
CA GLU A 22 14.15 -24.46 30.74
C GLU A 22 13.53 -25.87 30.67
N VAL A 23 13.80 -26.67 31.71
CA VAL A 23 13.17 -27.97 31.90
C VAL A 23 11.80 -27.77 32.53
N ASP A 24 10.78 -28.46 32.01
CA ASP A 24 9.43 -28.49 32.60
C ASP A 24 9.51 -28.73 34.11
N LEU A 25 8.86 -27.87 34.90
CA LEU A 25 8.87 -27.88 36.38
C LEU A 25 8.52 -29.24 37.00
N LYS A 26 7.84 -30.12 36.26
CA LYS A 26 7.48 -31.49 36.71
C LYS A 26 8.61 -32.51 36.52
N THR A 27 9.62 -32.20 35.73
CA THR A 27 10.75 -33.07 35.41
C THR A 27 11.88 -32.91 36.42
N LYS A 28 12.36 -34.04 36.94
CA LYS A 28 13.51 -34.02 37.86
C LYS A 28 14.82 -34.19 37.08
N VAL A 29 15.65 -33.16 37.11
CA VAL A 29 16.98 -33.14 36.46
C VAL A 29 18.04 -33.78 37.35
N VAL A 30 18.90 -34.60 36.75
CA VAL A 30 20.08 -35.22 37.37
C VAL A 30 21.29 -35.02 36.44
N ILE A 31 22.32 -34.37 36.95
CA ILE A 31 23.58 -34.17 36.22
C ILE A 31 24.50 -35.37 36.46
N LEU A 32 25.03 -35.96 35.40
CA LEU A 32 26.02 -37.02 35.49
C LEU A 32 27.42 -36.42 35.54
N GLU A 33 28.18 -36.80 36.56
CA GLU A 33 29.56 -36.35 36.75
C GLU A 33 30.46 -36.82 35.59
N PRO A 34 31.36 -35.96 35.07
CA PRO A 34 32.07 -36.24 33.83
C PRO A 34 33.07 -37.41 33.99
N ASN A 35 33.52 -37.70 35.21
CA ASN A 35 34.48 -38.76 35.53
C ASN A 35 33.84 -39.97 36.23
N GLY A 36 32.51 -39.98 36.43
CA GLY A 36 31.79 -41.07 37.09
C GLY A 36 31.37 -42.19 36.15
N ASN A 37 31.01 -43.35 36.70
CA ASN A 37 30.29 -44.38 35.94
C ASN A 37 28.82 -43.96 35.80
N GLY A 38 28.51 -43.32 34.66
CA GLY A 38 27.18 -42.78 34.38
C GLY A 38 26.10 -43.86 34.26
N ILE A 39 26.42 -45.04 33.71
CA ILE A 39 25.44 -46.14 33.56
C ILE A 39 24.91 -46.59 34.92
N ASP A 40 25.80 -46.86 35.87
CA ASP A 40 25.42 -47.27 37.23
C ASP A 40 24.82 -46.12 38.02
N LYS A 41 25.25 -44.88 37.75
CA LYS A 41 24.67 -43.71 38.42
C LYS A 41 23.22 -43.45 38.01
N ILE A 42 22.89 -43.67 36.74
CA ILE A 42 21.49 -43.65 36.28
C ILE A 42 20.72 -44.75 37.01
N ALA A 43 21.22 -46.00 37.03
CA ALA A 43 20.53 -47.11 37.69
C ALA A 43 20.30 -46.87 39.19
N GLU A 44 21.30 -46.35 39.92
CA GLU A 44 21.21 -46.00 41.34
C GLU A 44 20.15 -44.91 41.59
N ASN A 45 20.08 -43.90 40.72
CA ASN A 45 19.06 -42.85 40.82
C ASN A 45 17.66 -43.40 40.52
N LEU A 46 17.51 -44.18 39.45
CA LEU A 46 16.24 -44.80 39.06
C LEU A 46 15.70 -45.78 40.10
N GLY A 47 16.58 -46.45 40.86
CA GLY A 47 16.20 -47.30 41.99
C GLY A 47 15.46 -46.58 43.13
N LYS A 48 15.44 -45.25 43.14
CA LYS A 48 14.75 -44.43 44.15
C LYS A 48 13.31 -44.08 43.74
N TYR A 49 12.89 -44.43 42.53
CA TYR A 49 11.60 -44.03 41.96
C TYR A 49 10.78 -45.25 41.49
N HIS A 50 9.45 -45.07 41.48
CA HIS A 50 8.48 -46.03 40.95
C HIS A 50 7.41 -45.26 40.16
N GLN A 51 6.83 -45.89 39.13
CA GLN A 51 5.81 -45.30 38.25
C GLN A 51 6.29 -44.07 37.47
N VAL A 52 7.55 -44.06 37.04
CA VAL A 52 8.07 -43.03 36.13
C VAL A 52 7.42 -43.22 34.75
N GLU A 53 6.91 -42.15 34.15
CA GLU A 53 6.32 -42.17 32.81
C GLU A 53 7.40 -42.06 31.75
N THR A 54 8.34 -41.12 31.91
CA THR A 54 9.45 -40.94 30.97
C THR A 54 10.80 -40.72 31.63
N ILE A 55 11.82 -41.29 30.98
CA ILE A 55 13.23 -41.02 31.23
C ILE A 55 13.81 -40.35 29.98
N HIS A 56 14.41 -39.18 30.14
CA HIS A 56 15.14 -38.47 29.10
C HIS A 56 16.63 -38.56 29.41
N ILE A 57 17.46 -38.79 28.40
CA ILE A 57 18.93 -38.85 28.54
C ILE A 57 19.55 -37.96 27.47
N ILE A 58 20.23 -36.88 27.88
CA ILE A 58 21.00 -35.99 27.00
C ILE A 58 22.48 -36.29 27.21
N SER A 59 23.15 -36.73 26.15
CA SER A 59 24.60 -37.00 26.19
C SER A 59 25.23 -36.94 24.81
N HIS A 60 26.57 -37.00 24.74
CA HIS A 60 27.24 -37.32 23.51
C HIS A 60 26.92 -38.74 23.03
N GLY A 61 26.93 -38.91 21.71
CA GLY A 61 26.65 -40.16 21.05
C GLY A 61 27.57 -40.41 19.87
N ALA A 62 27.58 -41.65 19.42
CA ALA A 62 28.06 -42.06 18.11
C ALA A 62 27.24 -43.28 17.67
N LYS A 63 27.41 -43.72 16.43
CA LYS A 63 26.71 -44.89 15.87
C LYS A 63 26.70 -46.11 16.82
N GLY A 64 25.53 -46.44 17.38
CA GLY A 64 25.34 -47.57 18.31
C GLY A 64 26.06 -47.44 19.66
N THR A 65 26.36 -46.20 20.07
CA THR A 65 27.19 -45.88 21.24
C THR A 65 26.65 -44.66 21.99
N LEU A 66 26.51 -44.78 23.30
CA LEU A 66 26.12 -43.70 24.21
C LEU A 66 27.23 -43.48 25.26
N TYR A 67 27.72 -42.26 25.37
CA TYR A 67 28.70 -41.87 26.37
C TYR A 67 27.97 -41.43 27.64
N LEU A 68 28.37 -41.87 28.83
CA LEU A 68 27.72 -41.50 30.09
C LEU A 68 28.79 -41.29 31.17
N GLY A 69 29.21 -40.05 31.39
CA GLY A 69 30.36 -39.70 32.20
C GLY A 69 31.64 -40.34 31.64
N ASN A 70 32.26 -41.24 32.39
CA ASN A 70 33.42 -42.03 31.96
C ASN A 70 33.08 -43.46 31.54
N SER A 71 31.79 -43.81 31.53
CA SER A 71 31.31 -45.11 31.05
C SER A 71 30.80 -45.01 29.61
N LEU A 72 30.94 -46.11 28.87
CA LEU A 72 30.50 -46.22 27.48
C LEU A 72 29.51 -47.37 27.37
N LEU A 73 28.32 -47.11 26.83
CA LEU A 73 27.33 -48.13 26.56
C LEU A 73 27.20 -48.32 25.05
N LYS A 74 27.48 -49.53 24.56
CA LYS A 74 27.44 -49.88 23.13
C LYS A 74 27.07 -51.34 22.92
N ASN A 75 26.77 -51.74 21.68
CA ASN A 75 26.38 -53.11 21.33
C ASN A 75 27.30 -54.20 21.92
N ASP A 76 28.63 -53.99 21.91
CA ASP A 76 29.59 -55.02 22.35
C ASP A 76 29.56 -55.28 23.86
N ASN A 77 29.15 -54.30 24.67
CA ASN A 77 29.24 -54.36 26.13
C ASN A 77 27.90 -54.20 26.84
N ILE A 78 26.80 -53.96 26.12
CA ILE A 78 25.46 -53.79 26.69
C ILE A 78 25.04 -54.96 27.59
N HIS A 79 25.44 -56.19 27.25
CA HIS A 79 25.18 -57.38 28.05
C HIS A 79 25.98 -57.46 29.36
N GLN A 80 27.04 -56.66 29.53
CA GLN A 80 27.77 -56.56 30.80
C GLN A 80 27.01 -55.70 31.83
N TYR A 81 26.07 -54.87 31.38
CA TYR A 81 25.28 -53.96 32.20
C TYR A 81 23.81 -54.37 32.35
N VAL A 82 23.48 -55.65 32.13
CA VAL A 82 22.09 -56.14 32.14
C VAL A 82 21.35 -55.77 33.43
N GLU A 83 21.99 -55.92 34.59
CA GLU A 83 21.35 -55.56 35.87
C GLU A 83 21.03 -54.06 35.96
N SER A 84 21.99 -53.20 35.59
CA SER A 84 21.82 -51.74 35.57
C SER A 84 20.77 -51.29 34.54
N ILE A 85 20.78 -51.85 33.34
CA ILE A 85 19.82 -51.51 32.27
C ILE A 85 18.41 -52.02 32.61
N GLN A 86 18.28 -53.23 33.16
CA GLN A 86 16.98 -53.72 33.64
C GLN A 86 16.42 -52.81 34.75
N GLN A 87 17.29 -52.23 35.58
CA GLN A 87 16.87 -51.26 36.58
C GLN A 87 16.29 -49.98 35.96
N TRP A 88 16.75 -49.58 34.76
CA TRP A 88 16.18 -48.44 34.04
C TRP A 88 14.71 -48.69 33.69
N GLY A 89 14.39 -49.93 33.27
CA GLY A 89 13.02 -50.34 32.96
C GLY A 89 12.12 -50.52 34.20
N LYS A 90 12.65 -51.05 35.31
CA LYS A 90 11.85 -51.40 36.51
C LYS A 90 11.12 -50.22 37.17
N CYS A 91 11.65 -49.01 37.04
CA CYS A 91 11.03 -47.83 37.62
C CYS A 91 9.86 -47.29 36.79
N LEU A 92 9.75 -47.70 35.52
CA LEU A 92 8.77 -47.19 34.58
C LEU A 92 7.37 -47.75 34.84
N SER A 93 6.34 -46.96 34.55
CA SER A 93 4.94 -47.39 34.53
C SER A 93 4.67 -48.30 33.32
N GLY A 94 3.50 -48.97 33.29
CA GLY A 94 3.15 -49.89 32.21
C GLY A 94 3.03 -49.17 30.86
N GLY A 95 4.09 -49.23 30.06
CA GLY A 95 4.24 -48.50 28.79
C GLY A 95 5.12 -47.24 28.85
N GLY A 96 5.91 -47.06 29.91
CA GLY A 96 6.83 -45.94 30.04
C GLY A 96 7.94 -45.90 28.99
N GLU A 97 8.54 -44.73 28.84
CA GLU A 97 9.37 -44.38 27.69
C GLU A 97 10.79 -43.95 28.10
N ILE A 98 11.77 -44.28 27.25
CA ILE A 98 13.15 -43.80 27.37
C ILE A 98 13.52 -43.04 26.08
N LEU A 99 13.80 -41.75 26.21
CA LEU A 99 14.13 -40.86 25.10
C LEU A 99 15.61 -40.48 25.18
N ILE A 100 16.38 -40.79 24.13
CA ILE A 100 17.84 -40.65 24.12
C ILE A 100 18.24 -39.59 23.08
N TYR A 101 18.79 -38.48 23.56
CA TYR A 101 19.31 -37.38 22.76
C TYR A 101 20.83 -37.47 22.75
N GLY A 102 21.38 -38.02 21.69
CA GLY A 102 22.82 -38.08 21.47
C GLY A 102 23.17 -38.26 20.01
N CYS A 103 24.21 -37.56 19.57
CA CYS A 103 24.57 -37.49 18.16
C CYS A 103 24.69 -38.89 17.54
N GLN A 104 23.87 -39.19 16.54
CA GLN A 104 23.93 -40.40 15.72
C GLN A 104 23.81 -41.73 16.48
N VAL A 105 23.28 -41.74 17.70
CA VAL A 105 23.17 -42.98 18.53
C VAL A 105 22.44 -44.09 17.79
N ALA A 106 21.36 -43.74 17.09
CA ALA A 106 20.53 -44.69 16.36
C ALA A 106 20.89 -44.85 14.87
N SER A 107 21.92 -44.14 14.39
CA SER A 107 22.27 -44.09 12.97
C SER A 107 22.64 -45.47 12.41
N GLY A 108 22.11 -45.77 11.21
CA GLY A 108 22.40 -47.00 10.47
C GLY A 108 22.02 -48.30 11.18
N LYS A 109 22.55 -49.43 10.70
CA LYS A 109 22.18 -50.77 11.19
C LYS A 109 22.63 -50.99 12.64
N GLU A 110 23.82 -50.52 12.98
CA GLU A 110 24.44 -50.67 14.30
C GLU A 110 23.71 -49.86 15.36
N GLY A 111 23.27 -48.64 15.03
CA GLY A 111 22.48 -47.80 15.92
C GLY A 111 21.08 -48.36 16.17
N ARG A 112 20.38 -48.78 15.11
CA ARG A 112 19.06 -49.43 15.25
C ARG A 112 19.13 -50.72 16.07
N GLU A 113 20.19 -51.52 15.90
CA GLU A 113 20.43 -52.71 16.70
C GLU A 113 20.67 -52.40 18.18
N PHE A 114 21.40 -51.32 18.48
CA PHE A 114 21.63 -50.84 19.84
C PHE A 114 20.33 -50.44 20.54
N VAL A 115 19.50 -49.63 19.89
CA VAL A 115 18.20 -49.21 20.44
C VAL A 115 17.28 -50.42 20.62
N ARG A 116 17.29 -51.37 19.67
CA ARG A 116 16.53 -52.62 19.78
C ARG A 116 16.94 -53.47 20.98
N GLN A 117 18.24 -53.60 21.26
CA GLN A 117 18.72 -54.36 22.42
C GLN A 117 18.38 -53.65 23.74
N LEU A 118 18.49 -52.32 23.81
CA LEU A 118 18.03 -51.55 24.96
C LEU A 118 16.53 -51.74 25.20
N HIS A 119 15.70 -51.70 24.15
CA HIS A 119 14.27 -51.95 24.23
C HIS A 119 13.97 -53.34 24.82
N GLN A 120 14.69 -54.37 24.38
CA GLN A 120 14.53 -55.74 24.88
C GLN A 120 14.98 -55.91 26.34
N LEU A 121 16.06 -55.25 26.75
CA LEU A 121 16.59 -55.37 28.11
C LEU A 121 15.80 -54.58 29.14
N THR A 122 15.26 -53.42 28.75
CA THR A 122 14.47 -52.56 29.63
C THR A 122 12.98 -52.92 29.63
N GLY A 123 12.46 -53.43 28.51
CA GLY A 123 11.02 -53.60 28.28
C GLY A 123 10.26 -52.29 28.05
N ALA A 124 10.96 -51.16 27.90
CA ALA A 124 10.39 -49.82 27.71
C ALA A 124 10.22 -49.48 26.23
N ASN A 125 9.33 -48.55 25.89
CA ASN A 125 9.36 -47.92 24.57
C ASN A 125 10.60 -47.03 24.50
N ILE A 126 11.43 -47.17 23.45
CA ILE A 126 12.66 -46.38 23.34
C ILE A 126 12.66 -45.60 22.03
N ALA A 127 13.04 -44.33 22.11
CA ALA A 127 13.34 -43.53 20.94
C ALA A 127 14.69 -42.83 21.08
N ALA A 128 15.40 -42.72 19.95
CA ALA A 128 16.75 -42.17 19.91
C ALA A 128 17.02 -41.47 18.57
N SER A 129 17.96 -40.53 18.61
CA SER A 129 18.34 -39.72 17.45
C SER A 129 19.22 -40.48 16.44
N GLU A 130 18.86 -40.42 15.15
CA GLU A 130 19.70 -40.89 14.03
C GLU A 130 20.68 -39.83 13.54
N THR A 131 20.33 -38.55 13.68
CA THR A 131 21.11 -37.40 13.22
C THR A 131 21.91 -36.78 14.37
N LEU A 132 22.64 -35.69 14.11
CA LEU A 132 23.25 -34.91 15.19
C LEU A 132 22.14 -34.37 16.10
N THR A 133 22.43 -34.15 17.39
CA THR A 133 21.41 -33.73 18.35
C THR A 133 21.81 -32.42 19.02
N GLY A 134 20.88 -31.50 19.20
CA GLY A 134 21.11 -30.22 19.86
C GLY A 134 21.09 -29.03 18.90
N ASN A 135 22.20 -28.29 18.84
CA ASN A 135 22.27 -27.01 18.13
C ASN A 135 22.05 -27.20 16.62
N VAL A 136 20.94 -26.68 16.10
CA VAL A 136 20.66 -26.83 14.66
C VAL A 136 21.62 -26.04 13.77
N ASN A 137 22.40 -25.08 14.32
CA ASN A 137 23.43 -24.32 13.59
C ASN A 137 24.65 -25.20 13.27
N LYS A 138 24.72 -26.39 13.86
CA LYS A 138 25.75 -27.40 13.62
C LYS A 138 25.14 -28.68 13.01
N GLY A 139 23.92 -28.58 12.45
CA GLY A 139 23.20 -29.70 11.82
C GLY A 139 22.54 -30.68 12.78
N GLY A 140 22.38 -30.33 14.07
CA GLY A 140 21.73 -31.19 15.07
C GLY A 140 20.29 -30.80 15.39
N ASN A 141 19.38 -31.74 15.62
CA ASN A 141 17.98 -31.45 15.96
C ASN A 141 17.59 -32.05 17.33
N TRP A 142 16.32 -31.92 17.75
CA TRP A 142 15.79 -32.60 18.94
C TRP A 142 14.83 -33.75 18.60
N ASN A 143 14.85 -34.21 17.35
CA ASN A 143 14.00 -35.28 16.84
C ASN A 143 14.53 -36.64 17.30
N LEU A 144 13.59 -37.59 17.44
CA LEU A 144 13.89 -38.97 17.79
C LEU A 144 13.42 -39.84 16.62
N GLU A 145 14.31 -40.05 15.66
CA GLU A 145 13.95 -40.61 14.35
C GLU A 145 13.84 -42.15 14.37
N VAL A 146 14.46 -42.81 15.34
CA VAL A 146 14.29 -44.26 15.55
C VAL A 146 13.48 -44.54 16.78
N ILE A 147 12.37 -45.25 16.59
CA ILE A 147 11.42 -45.60 17.64
C ILE A 147 11.20 -47.11 17.67
N PHE A 148 11.39 -47.71 18.84
CA PHE A 148 10.99 -49.09 19.15
C PHE A 148 9.93 -49.07 20.24
N GLY A 149 8.66 -49.13 19.82
CA GLY A 149 7.49 -48.98 20.69
C GLY A 149 6.53 -47.92 20.19
N GLN A 150 5.70 -47.37 21.09
CA GLN A 150 4.85 -46.21 20.82
C GLN A 150 5.17 -45.09 21.80
N LEU A 151 5.45 -43.89 21.28
CA LEU A 151 5.66 -42.69 22.10
C LEU A 151 4.33 -41.98 22.34
N LYS A 152 4.14 -41.49 23.56
CA LYS A 152 2.96 -40.75 24.03
C LYS A 152 3.37 -39.46 24.74
N SER A 153 4.62 -39.32 25.15
CA SER A 153 5.06 -38.21 26.00
C SER A 153 5.75 -37.11 25.21
N ALA A 154 5.49 -35.86 25.62
CA ALA A 154 6.21 -34.69 25.12
C ALA A 154 7.65 -34.63 25.67
N LEU A 155 8.52 -33.92 24.95
CA LEU A 155 9.92 -33.66 25.33
C LEU A 155 10.01 -32.98 26.70
N ALA A 156 11.15 -33.14 27.40
CA ALA A 156 11.37 -32.56 28.73
C ALA A 156 11.72 -31.05 28.71
N LEU A 157 11.99 -30.51 27.51
CA LEU A 157 12.35 -29.11 27.27
C LEU A 157 11.13 -28.33 26.78
N THR A 158 11.04 -27.07 27.14
CA THR A 158 10.00 -26.14 26.66
C THR A 158 10.03 -26.00 25.13
N PRO A 159 8.89 -25.75 24.46
CA PRO A 159 8.86 -25.38 23.04
C PRO A 159 9.86 -24.26 22.70
N GLU A 160 9.97 -23.27 23.58
CA GLU A 160 10.84 -22.11 23.45
C GLU A 160 12.33 -22.51 23.43
N VAL A 161 12.76 -23.56 24.17
CA VAL A 161 14.14 -24.09 24.08
C VAL A 161 14.38 -25.01 22.90
N ARG A 162 13.36 -25.70 22.42
CA ARG A 162 13.47 -26.45 21.17
C ARG A 162 13.66 -25.52 19.97
N VAL A 163 13.22 -24.27 20.09
CA VAL A 163 13.40 -23.17 19.13
C VAL A 163 14.68 -22.36 19.41
N SER A 164 14.99 -21.99 20.65
CA SER A 164 16.19 -21.17 20.98
C SER A 164 17.50 -21.95 21.09
N TYR A 165 17.43 -23.28 21.15
CA TYR A 165 18.56 -24.18 20.87
C TYR A 165 18.43 -24.81 19.48
N ALA A 166 17.53 -24.27 18.64
CA ALA A 166 17.57 -24.47 17.20
C ALA A 166 18.63 -23.55 16.62
N GLY A 167 19.39 -24.06 15.67
CA GLY A 167 20.02 -23.16 14.74
C GLY A 167 19.09 -22.42 13.83
N LEU A 168 19.66 -21.34 13.35
CA LEU A 168 19.24 -20.65 12.16
C LEU A 168 19.23 -21.62 10.97
N LEU A 169 18.25 -21.41 10.10
CA LEU A 169 18.34 -21.37 8.63
C LEU A 169 19.63 -22.00 8.07
N ALA A 170 19.49 -22.97 7.16
CA ALA A 170 20.60 -23.37 6.31
C ALA A 170 20.99 -22.15 5.47
N ASN A 171 21.94 -21.37 5.97
CA ASN A 171 22.58 -20.32 5.22
C ASN A 171 23.54 -21.01 4.26
N ILE A 172 23.15 -21.17 3.01
CA ILE A 172 24.04 -21.61 1.95
C ILE A 172 24.84 -20.38 1.53
N VAL A 173 26.10 -20.32 1.94
CA VAL A 173 26.98 -19.20 1.61
C VAL A 173 27.61 -19.46 0.26
N VAL A 174 27.37 -18.57 -0.70
CA VAL A 174 28.02 -18.60 -2.01
C VAL A 174 29.41 -17.98 -1.88
N ASP A 175 30.46 -18.79 -2.01
CA ASP A 175 31.86 -18.38 -1.81
C ASP A 175 32.67 -18.26 -3.13
N THR A 176 32.00 -18.43 -4.27
CA THR A 176 32.56 -18.15 -5.61
C THR A 176 31.56 -17.46 -6.54
N THR A 177 32.06 -16.53 -7.36
CA THR A 177 31.27 -15.85 -8.42
C THR A 177 31.25 -16.64 -9.74
N ASN A 178 32.02 -17.73 -9.83
CA ASN A 178 32.04 -18.57 -11.03
C ASN A 178 30.75 -19.40 -11.10
N ASP A 179 30.08 -19.39 -12.24
CA ASP A 179 28.95 -20.28 -12.51
C ASP A 179 29.47 -21.68 -12.90
N VAL A 180 29.54 -22.57 -11.91
CA VAL A 180 30.03 -23.96 -12.00
C VAL A 180 29.09 -24.90 -11.24
N VAL A 181 29.12 -26.18 -11.62
CA VAL A 181 28.41 -27.28 -10.92
C VAL A 181 29.41 -28.43 -10.74
N ASP A 182 30.21 -28.37 -9.68
CA ASP A 182 31.27 -29.29 -9.29
C ASP A 182 31.44 -29.37 -7.76
N ASP A 183 30.62 -30.21 -7.10
CA ASP A 183 30.70 -30.51 -5.65
C ASP A 183 32.07 -31.01 -5.15
N SER A 184 33.05 -31.24 -6.04
CA SER A 184 34.38 -31.76 -5.71
C SER A 184 35.45 -30.69 -5.47
N ASP A 185 35.18 -29.42 -5.82
CA ASP A 185 36.15 -28.34 -5.73
C ASP A 185 36.18 -27.65 -4.34
N GLY A 186 35.14 -27.87 -3.54
CA GLY A 186 35.03 -27.38 -2.16
C GLY A 186 34.68 -25.90 -2.05
N VAL A 187 34.19 -25.28 -3.12
CA VAL A 187 33.52 -23.97 -3.14
C VAL A 187 32.06 -24.17 -3.55
N THR A 188 31.21 -23.17 -3.34
CA THR A 188 29.78 -23.18 -3.65
C THR A 188 29.42 -21.97 -4.50
N SER A 189 29.02 -22.24 -5.74
CA SER A 189 28.45 -21.27 -6.67
C SER A 189 26.98 -20.99 -6.37
N LEU A 190 26.43 -19.89 -6.92
CA LEU A 190 25.01 -19.60 -6.81
C LEU A 190 24.14 -20.72 -7.40
N ARG A 191 24.58 -21.34 -8.50
CA ARG A 191 23.83 -22.44 -9.13
C ARG A 191 23.82 -23.69 -8.26
N GLU A 192 24.96 -24.04 -7.68
CA GLU A 192 25.04 -25.16 -6.72
C GLU A 192 24.15 -24.92 -5.51
N ALA A 193 24.19 -23.70 -4.96
CA ALA A 193 23.34 -23.32 -3.84
C ALA A 193 21.85 -23.47 -4.15
N ILE A 194 21.41 -23.05 -5.34
CA ILE A 194 20.02 -23.22 -5.79
C ILE A 194 19.67 -24.70 -5.99
N ILE A 195 20.58 -25.52 -6.55
CA ILE A 195 20.36 -26.96 -6.72
C ILE A 195 20.24 -27.66 -5.36
N GLU A 196 21.08 -27.28 -4.40
CA GLU A 196 21.04 -27.78 -3.02
C GLU A 196 19.72 -27.43 -2.35
N ALA A 197 19.31 -26.15 -2.37
CA ALA A 197 18.05 -25.67 -1.79
C ALA A 197 16.81 -26.31 -2.42
N ASN A 198 16.82 -26.54 -3.75
CA ASN A 198 15.73 -27.25 -4.42
C ASN A 198 15.61 -28.74 -4.00
N SER A 199 16.64 -29.30 -3.35
CA SER A 199 16.70 -30.73 -2.98
C SER A 199 16.22 -30.99 -1.55
N THR A 200 15.89 -29.95 -0.78
CA THR A 200 15.51 -29.98 0.64
C THR A 200 14.06 -29.52 0.83
N PRO A 201 13.25 -30.21 1.66
CA PRO A 201 11.87 -29.80 1.94
C PRO A 201 11.75 -28.62 2.92
N GLU A 202 12.86 -28.14 3.47
CA GLU A 202 12.92 -26.99 4.39
C GLU A 202 13.10 -25.66 3.65
N ASP A 203 12.82 -24.54 4.33
CA ASP A 203 13.13 -23.20 3.80
C ASP A 203 14.65 -22.95 3.89
N ASP A 204 15.22 -22.42 2.81
CA ASP A 204 16.66 -22.24 2.65
C ASP A 204 17.00 -20.78 2.38
N THR A 205 18.13 -20.30 2.94
CA THR A 205 18.63 -18.94 2.70
C THR A 205 19.97 -19.00 2.00
N ILE A 206 20.04 -18.51 0.77
CA ILE A 206 21.26 -18.38 -0.02
C ILE A 206 21.83 -16.99 0.18
N GLN A 207 23.07 -16.93 0.62
CA GLN A 207 23.74 -15.69 0.97
C GLN A 207 24.83 -15.35 -0.04
N LEU A 208 24.67 -14.19 -0.68
CA LEU A 208 25.61 -13.62 -1.63
C LEU A 208 26.50 -12.60 -0.94
N THR A 209 27.73 -12.48 -1.42
CA THR A 209 28.65 -11.43 -0.99
C THR A 209 28.18 -10.09 -1.57
N ALA A 210 28.00 -9.08 -0.71
CA ALA A 210 27.56 -7.77 -1.14
C ALA A 210 28.51 -7.12 -2.15
N GLY A 211 27.93 -6.48 -3.17
CA GLY A 211 28.65 -5.80 -4.24
C GLY A 211 29.30 -6.71 -5.29
N GLU A 212 29.31 -8.03 -5.07
CA GLU A 212 29.87 -8.98 -6.03
C GLU A 212 28.91 -9.23 -7.22
N ARG A 213 29.50 -9.61 -8.36
CA ARG A 213 28.76 -9.95 -9.58
C ARG A 213 28.88 -11.44 -9.90
N TYR A 214 27.74 -12.11 -9.89
CA TYR A 214 27.54 -13.52 -10.19
C TYR A 214 27.10 -13.65 -11.66
N ASN A 215 28.07 -13.86 -12.55
CA ASN A 215 27.79 -14.01 -13.98
C ASN A 215 27.35 -15.44 -14.28
N LEU A 216 26.15 -15.61 -14.84
CA LEU A 216 25.69 -16.89 -15.35
C LEU A 216 26.36 -17.17 -16.70
N THR A 217 27.13 -18.25 -16.78
CA THR A 217 27.95 -18.60 -17.96
C THR A 217 27.67 -19.99 -18.53
N ILE A 218 26.93 -20.84 -17.81
CA ILE A 218 26.54 -22.16 -18.28
C ILE A 218 25.30 -22.05 -19.18
N SER A 219 25.48 -22.28 -20.48
CA SER A 219 24.39 -22.36 -21.45
C SER A 219 23.60 -23.67 -21.30
N GLY A 220 22.28 -23.58 -21.13
CA GLY A 220 21.35 -24.73 -21.16
C GLY A 220 20.97 -25.18 -22.56
N SER A 221 20.66 -26.47 -22.71
CA SER A 221 20.02 -27.02 -23.93
C SER A 221 18.52 -27.30 -23.75
N ASP A 222 18.04 -27.37 -22.51
CA ASP A 222 16.64 -27.50 -22.11
C ASP A 222 16.37 -26.44 -21.02
N GLU A 223 15.30 -25.65 -21.17
CA GLU A 223 14.95 -24.54 -20.26
C GLU A 223 14.44 -25.01 -18.88
N ASP A 224 14.26 -26.31 -18.67
CA ASP A 224 13.71 -26.91 -17.43
C ASP A 224 14.74 -27.80 -16.70
N ALA A 225 16.04 -27.64 -16.98
CA ALA A 225 17.09 -28.46 -16.39
C ALA A 225 17.94 -27.64 -15.42
N ALA A 226 17.65 -27.68 -14.11
CA ALA A 226 18.33 -26.90 -13.07
C ALA A 226 19.88 -26.92 -13.09
N ALA A 227 20.52 -27.94 -13.68
CA ALA A 227 21.98 -28.01 -13.86
C ALA A 227 22.53 -27.17 -15.02
N THR A 228 21.68 -26.70 -15.95
CA THR A 228 22.06 -25.93 -17.13
C THR A 228 20.93 -25.00 -17.57
N GLY A 229 21.16 -23.70 -17.72
CA GLY A 229 20.12 -22.77 -18.16
C GLY A 229 19.80 -21.69 -17.14
N ASP A 230 18.51 -21.40 -16.96
CA ASP A 230 18.00 -20.46 -15.97
C ASP A 230 18.28 -20.97 -14.54
N LEU A 231 18.13 -20.12 -13.54
CA LEU A 231 18.07 -20.55 -12.14
C LEU A 231 16.61 -20.96 -11.83
N ASP A 232 16.32 -22.25 -12.01
CA ASP A 232 15.00 -22.83 -11.76
C ASP A 232 14.72 -22.98 -10.26
N ILE A 233 13.54 -22.54 -9.83
CA ILE A 233 13.01 -22.75 -8.48
C ILE A 233 11.86 -23.74 -8.58
N VAL A 234 12.03 -24.96 -8.06
CA VAL A 234 11.13 -26.10 -8.32
C VAL A 234 10.20 -26.37 -7.13
N ALA A 235 9.03 -26.95 -7.40
CA ALA A 235 8.11 -27.38 -6.36
C ALA A 235 8.60 -28.64 -5.63
N GLY A 236 8.39 -28.70 -4.31
CA GLY A 236 8.75 -29.85 -3.47
C GLY A 236 9.87 -29.57 -2.46
N GLY A 237 10.52 -28.41 -2.57
CA GLY A 237 11.34 -27.81 -1.50
C GLY A 237 10.58 -26.76 -0.69
N GLY A 238 11.18 -26.24 0.39
CA GLY A 238 10.66 -25.08 1.12
C GLY A 238 10.88 -23.77 0.35
N GLU A 239 10.60 -22.63 0.98
CA GLU A 239 10.86 -21.32 0.41
C GLU A 239 12.36 -21.07 0.25
N ILE A 240 12.79 -20.63 -0.94
CA ILE A 240 14.19 -20.25 -1.19
C ILE A 240 14.31 -18.74 -1.08
N LYS A 241 15.16 -18.26 -0.17
CA LYS A 241 15.46 -16.85 0.00
C LYS A 241 16.89 -16.55 -0.49
N VAL A 242 17.06 -15.65 -1.45
CA VAL A 242 18.37 -15.21 -1.97
C VAL A 242 18.63 -13.78 -1.52
N ILE A 243 19.68 -13.59 -0.71
CA ILE A 243 20.00 -12.30 -0.10
C ILE A 243 21.44 -11.87 -0.34
N SER A 244 21.66 -10.57 -0.44
CA SER A 244 23.00 -9.97 -0.33
C SER A 244 23.40 -9.72 1.13
N GLN A 245 24.60 -10.12 1.54
CA GLN A 245 25.16 -9.90 2.88
C GLN A 245 25.76 -8.48 3.02
N GLY A 246 24.91 -7.45 3.13
CA GLY A 246 25.38 -6.08 3.39
C GLY A 246 24.48 -5.02 2.77
N GLU A 247 24.96 -3.77 2.72
CA GLU A 247 24.21 -2.64 2.17
C GLU A 247 24.21 -2.59 0.63
N GLU A 248 25.24 -3.15 -0.02
CA GLU A 248 25.33 -3.17 -1.48
C GLU A 248 24.58 -4.38 -2.06
N LYS A 249 23.90 -4.17 -3.19
CA LYS A 249 23.23 -5.24 -3.93
C LYS A 249 24.26 -6.20 -4.52
N ALA A 250 24.05 -7.49 -4.33
CA ALA A 250 24.73 -8.50 -5.13
C ALA A 250 24.09 -8.54 -6.53
N VAL A 251 24.92 -8.58 -7.58
CA VAL A 251 24.44 -8.54 -8.98
C VAL A 251 24.41 -9.95 -9.56
N ILE A 252 23.26 -10.41 -10.03
CA ILE A 252 23.07 -11.68 -10.72
C ILE A 252 22.83 -11.37 -12.21
N ASP A 253 23.80 -11.72 -13.06
CA ASP A 253 23.90 -11.23 -14.44
C ASP A 253 23.94 -12.38 -15.46
N ALA A 254 22.97 -12.43 -16.39
CA ALA A 254 22.93 -13.41 -17.48
C ALA A 254 23.70 -12.99 -18.76
N GLY A 255 24.36 -11.83 -18.76
CA GLY A 255 25.33 -11.40 -19.76
C GLY A 255 24.76 -10.76 -21.04
N GLY A 256 23.45 -10.54 -21.11
CA GLY A 256 22.73 -9.84 -22.18
C GLY A 256 22.84 -10.50 -23.55
N GLU A 257 22.76 -9.69 -24.61
CA GLU A 257 22.82 -10.18 -26.01
C GLU A 257 24.13 -10.92 -26.36
N THR A 258 25.22 -10.59 -25.66
CA THR A 258 26.55 -11.18 -25.83
C THR A 258 26.78 -12.40 -24.94
N GLY A 259 25.88 -12.65 -23.99
CA GLY A 259 25.94 -13.74 -23.03
C GLY A 259 25.32 -15.04 -23.55
N ILE A 260 24.85 -15.89 -22.64
CA ILE A 260 24.29 -17.21 -22.94
C ILE A 260 22.88 -17.19 -23.53
N ARG A 261 22.25 -16.00 -23.60
CA ARG A 261 20.87 -15.78 -24.06
C ARG A 261 19.83 -16.58 -23.28
N ASN A 262 19.86 -16.45 -21.96
CA ASN A 262 18.92 -17.08 -21.03
C ASN A 262 18.23 -16.04 -20.14
N ARG A 263 17.23 -16.51 -19.39
CA ARG A 263 16.63 -15.76 -18.29
C ARG A 263 17.53 -15.87 -17.06
N VAL A 264 17.29 -15.05 -16.05
CA VAL A 264 18.01 -15.19 -14.77
C VAL A 264 17.30 -16.22 -13.91
N PHE A 265 16.02 -16.01 -13.58
CA PHE A 265 15.22 -16.90 -12.73
C PHE A 265 13.96 -17.40 -13.42
N HIS A 266 13.61 -18.66 -13.14
CA HIS A 266 12.31 -19.23 -13.48
C HIS A 266 11.69 -19.90 -12.24
N VAL A 267 10.64 -19.30 -11.70
CA VAL A 267 9.91 -19.83 -10.54
C VAL A 267 8.73 -20.66 -11.02
N LEU A 268 8.78 -21.98 -10.78
CA LEU A 268 7.76 -22.92 -11.25
C LEU A 268 6.49 -22.86 -10.39
N GLU A 269 5.40 -23.44 -10.90
CA GLU A 269 4.12 -23.51 -10.20
C GLU A 269 4.26 -24.23 -8.85
N ASN A 270 3.70 -23.66 -7.78
CA ASN A 270 3.82 -24.12 -6.39
C ASN A 270 5.24 -24.03 -5.77
N ALA A 271 6.15 -23.29 -6.40
CA ALA A 271 7.43 -22.92 -5.79
C ALA A 271 7.37 -21.50 -5.20
N ALA A 272 8.26 -21.20 -4.25
CA ALA A 272 8.36 -19.89 -3.60
C ALA A 272 9.81 -19.38 -3.62
N LEU A 273 9.99 -18.13 -4.05
CA LEU A 273 11.28 -17.45 -4.10
C LEU A 273 11.18 -16.08 -3.42
N GLU A 274 12.09 -15.78 -2.51
CA GLU A 274 12.30 -14.45 -1.97
C GLU A 274 13.64 -13.88 -2.46
N LEU A 275 13.61 -12.67 -3.01
CA LEU A 275 14.77 -11.92 -3.46
C LEU A 275 14.90 -10.66 -2.63
N GLU A 276 15.97 -10.54 -1.87
CA GLU A 276 16.21 -9.40 -0.99
C GLU A 276 17.57 -8.76 -1.28
N ASN A 277 17.58 -7.46 -1.53
CA ASN A 277 18.79 -6.68 -1.75
C ASN A 277 19.69 -7.24 -2.88
N VAL A 278 19.10 -7.62 -4.01
CA VAL A 278 19.83 -8.11 -5.20
C VAL A 278 19.52 -7.27 -6.43
N GLU A 279 20.43 -7.28 -7.40
CA GLU A 279 20.19 -6.79 -8.76
C GLU A 279 20.09 -7.95 -9.74
N ILE A 280 18.99 -8.05 -10.48
CA ILE A 280 18.74 -9.03 -11.54
C ILE A 280 18.90 -8.34 -12.89
N THR A 281 19.90 -8.75 -13.68
CA THR A 281 20.26 -8.06 -14.92
C THR A 281 20.76 -8.98 -16.02
N GLY A 282 20.86 -8.43 -17.23
CA GLY A 282 21.44 -9.11 -18.38
C GLY A 282 20.64 -10.31 -18.88
N GLY A 283 19.41 -10.51 -18.42
CA GLY A 283 18.51 -11.51 -18.97
C GLY A 283 18.19 -11.23 -20.43
N PHE A 284 18.34 -12.23 -21.31
CA PHE A 284 18.06 -12.07 -22.73
C PHE A 284 17.47 -13.32 -23.34
N VAL A 285 16.20 -13.29 -23.74
CA VAL A 285 15.53 -14.43 -24.37
C VAL A 285 15.12 -14.15 -25.81
N THR A 286 15.25 -15.18 -26.66
CA THR A 286 14.83 -15.16 -28.07
C THR A 286 13.82 -16.26 -28.32
N GLY A 287 12.54 -16.00 -28.01
CA GLY A 287 11.45 -16.96 -28.25
C GLY A 287 10.75 -17.47 -26.98
N ASN A 288 10.95 -16.83 -25.83
CA ASN A 288 10.18 -17.06 -24.61
C ASN A 288 9.96 -15.72 -23.87
N SER A 289 9.17 -15.72 -22.80
CA SER A 289 8.84 -14.56 -21.96
C SER A 289 9.76 -14.44 -20.74
N GLY A 290 9.78 -13.28 -20.09
CA GLY A 290 10.44 -13.11 -18.78
C GLY A 290 11.95 -12.96 -18.89
N GLY A 291 12.45 -11.88 -19.50
CA GLY A 291 13.88 -11.68 -19.73
C GLY A 291 14.70 -11.81 -18.45
N GLY A 292 14.34 -11.07 -17.40
CA GLY A 292 14.94 -11.25 -16.07
C GLY A 292 14.34 -12.44 -15.33
N ILE A 293 13.03 -12.38 -15.08
CA ILE A 293 12.31 -13.36 -14.25
C ILE A 293 11.06 -13.85 -14.97
N TYR A 294 10.84 -15.16 -14.97
CA TYR A 294 9.52 -15.75 -15.22
C TYR A 294 8.99 -16.36 -13.92
N ASN A 295 7.83 -15.91 -13.45
CA ASN A 295 7.17 -16.42 -12.25
C ASN A 295 5.83 -17.11 -12.54
N SER A 296 5.74 -18.40 -12.25
CA SER A 296 4.50 -19.19 -12.19
C SER A 296 4.09 -19.59 -10.77
N GLY A 297 4.97 -19.38 -9.78
CA GLY A 297 4.75 -19.67 -8.36
C GLY A 297 4.46 -18.41 -7.55
N THR A 298 5.11 -18.29 -6.38
CA THR A 298 5.10 -17.07 -5.57
C THR A 298 6.50 -16.47 -5.58
N ILE A 299 6.61 -15.17 -5.86
CA ILE A 299 7.86 -14.44 -5.73
C ILE A 299 7.66 -13.20 -4.84
N ASN A 300 8.53 -13.04 -3.86
CA ASN A 300 8.65 -11.87 -3.01
C ASN A 300 9.95 -11.14 -3.40
N ILE A 301 9.87 -9.85 -3.69
CA ILE A 301 11.02 -9.03 -4.11
C ILE A 301 11.04 -7.80 -3.22
N SER A 302 12.06 -7.68 -2.37
CA SER A 302 12.26 -6.54 -1.47
C SER A 302 13.64 -5.93 -1.68
N ASN A 303 13.73 -4.60 -1.54
CA ASN A 303 14.99 -3.86 -1.56
C ASN A 303 15.86 -4.11 -2.82
N SER A 304 15.27 -4.55 -3.93
CA SER A 304 15.99 -5.15 -5.06
C SER A 304 15.87 -4.31 -6.34
N SER A 305 16.64 -4.65 -7.36
CA SER A 305 16.48 -4.07 -8.70
C SER A 305 16.40 -5.12 -9.79
N ILE A 306 15.52 -4.91 -10.76
CA ILE A 306 15.42 -5.72 -11.97
C ILE A 306 15.65 -4.78 -13.16
N SER A 307 16.80 -4.90 -13.80
CA SER A 307 17.22 -3.91 -14.78
C SER A 307 17.96 -4.44 -15.99
N GLY A 308 17.83 -3.75 -17.12
CA GLY A 308 18.61 -4.07 -18.34
C GLY A 308 18.27 -5.43 -18.96
N ASN A 309 17.11 -5.99 -18.65
CA ASN A 309 16.67 -7.28 -19.19
C ASN A 309 15.86 -7.10 -20.48
N LEU A 310 16.01 -8.03 -21.42
CA LEU A 310 15.48 -7.91 -22.76
C LEU A 310 14.78 -9.20 -23.26
N GLU A 311 13.59 -9.02 -23.79
CA GLU A 311 12.87 -10.02 -24.62
C GLU A 311 12.82 -9.50 -26.06
N ASN A 312 13.29 -10.29 -27.04
CA ASN A 312 13.49 -9.83 -28.42
C ASN A 312 12.78 -10.69 -29.48
N PHE A 313 11.55 -11.12 -29.21
CA PHE A 313 10.78 -11.95 -30.13
C PHE A 313 9.30 -11.53 -30.22
N LEU A 314 8.73 -11.65 -31.43
CA LEU A 314 7.54 -10.92 -31.89
C LEU A 314 6.19 -11.27 -31.21
N ILE A 315 6.17 -12.01 -30.09
CA ILE A 315 4.92 -12.42 -29.41
C ILE A 315 5.03 -12.58 -27.88
N TYR A 316 6.24 -12.53 -27.30
CA TYR A 316 6.45 -12.78 -25.87
C TYR A 316 6.58 -11.45 -25.11
N GLY A 317 6.74 -11.50 -23.79
CA GLY A 317 6.86 -10.26 -23.02
C GLY A 317 7.22 -10.42 -21.56
N GLY A 318 7.26 -9.30 -20.83
CA GLY A 318 7.85 -9.22 -19.50
C GLY A 318 9.37 -9.12 -19.61
N GLY A 319 9.90 -7.97 -20.03
CA GLY A 319 11.34 -7.78 -20.18
C GLY A 319 12.05 -7.97 -18.85
N GLY A 320 11.59 -7.26 -17.82
CA GLY A 320 12.01 -7.48 -16.44
C GLY A 320 11.36 -8.73 -15.85
N ILE A 321 10.04 -8.70 -15.67
CA ILE A 321 9.28 -9.76 -14.99
C ILE A 321 8.09 -10.20 -15.85
N HIS A 322 7.95 -11.51 -16.06
CA HIS A 322 6.73 -12.12 -16.55
C HIS A 322 6.06 -12.92 -15.43
N ASN A 323 4.91 -12.45 -14.94
CA ASN A 323 4.20 -13.05 -13.82
C ASN A 323 2.88 -13.71 -14.27
N THR A 324 2.78 -15.02 -14.07
CA THR A 324 1.52 -15.78 -14.18
C THR A 324 1.01 -16.28 -12.82
N GLY A 325 1.85 -16.25 -11.78
CA GLY A 325 1.52 -16.59 -10.39
C GLY A 325 1.28 -15.35 -9.51
N THR A 326 1.88 -15.33 -8.33
CA THR A 326 1.83 -14.21 -7.38
C THR A 326 3.20 -13.53 -7.30
N ALA A 327 3.24 -12.22 -7.52
CA ALA A 327 4.43 -11.40 -7.34
C ALA A 327 4.17 -10.28 -6.33
N ASN A 328 4.93 -10.24 -5.24
CA ASN A 328 4.91 -9.16 -4.26
C ASN A 328 6.23 -8.39 -4.37
N ILE A 329 6.15 -7.09 -4.63
CA ILE A 329 7.30 -6.24 -4.95
C ILE A 329 7.25 -5.03 -4.03
N SER A 330 8.22 -4.89 -3.12
CA SER A 330 8.31 -3.81 -2.16
C SER A 330 9.68 -3.13 -2.21
N ASN A 331 9.73 -1.82 -1.99
CA ASN A 331 10.96 -1.01 -1.94
C ASN A 331 11.98 -1.33 -3.05
N SER A 332 11.49 -1.57 -4.27
CA SER A 332 12.30 -2.13 -5.36
C SER A 332 12.23 -1.26 -6.60
N THR A 333 13.23 -1.42 -7.48
CA THR A 333 13.29 -0.69 -8.75
C THR A 333 13.24 -1.64 -9.95
N ILE A 334 12.32 -1.41 -10.88
CA ILE A 334 12.26 -2.14 -12.15
C ILE A 334 12.53 -1.14 -13.26
N SER A 335 13.73 -1.20 -13.85
CA SER A 335 14.17 -0.16 -14.77
C SER A 335 14.90 -0.62 -16.02
N ASP A 336 14.80 0.16 -17.09
CA ASP A 336 15.56 -0.06 -18.32
C ASP A 336 15.38 -1.47 -18.93
N ASN A 337 14.24 -2.11 -18.69
CA ASN A 337 13.91 -3.39 -19.29
C ASN A 337 13.12 -3.18 -20.58
N SER A 338 13.27 -4.11 -21.53
CA SER A 338 12.64 -4.01 -22.85
C SER A 338 12.01 -5.32 -23.25
N ALA A 339 10.82 -5.27 -23.87
CA ALA A 339 10.15 -6.45 -24.40
C ALA A 339 9.22 -6.10 -25.56
N PHE A 340 8.74 -7.12 -26.28
CA PHE A 340 7.70 -6.88 -27.28
C PHE A 340 6.36 -6.49 -26.62
N TYR A 341 6.02 -7.10 -25.48
CA TYR A 341 4.90 -6.76 -24.60
C TYR A 341 5.39 -6.56 -23.16
N GLY A 342 4.89 -5.57 -22.41
CA GLY A 342 5.21 -5.45 -20.98
C GLY A 342 6.70 -5.28 -20.69
N GLY A 343 7.25 -4.08 -20.94
CA GLY A 343 8.69 -3.82 -20.83
C GLY A 343 9.25 -4.15 -19.44
N GLY A 344 8.70 -3.50 -18.41
CA GLY A 344 9.06 -3.77 -17.02
C GLY A 344 8.41 -5.06 -16.52
N ILE A 345 7.08 -5.05 -16.39
CA ILE A 345 6.29 -6.17 -15.88
C ILE A 345 5.21 -6.54 -16.89
N GLN A 346 5.10 -7.84 -17.18
CA GLN A 346 3.89 -8.42 -17.74
C GLN A 346 3.20 -9.29 -16.69
N ASN A 347 1.94 -9.02 -16.40
CA ASN A 347 1.14 -9.75 -15.41
C ASN A 347 -0.09 -10.41 -16.05
N THR A 348 -0.29 -11.70 -15.76
CA THR A 348 -1.56 -12.40 -15.99
C THR A 348 -2.13 -13.02 -14.70
N GLY A 349 -1.34 -13.05 -13.63
CA GLY A 349 -1.74 -13.51 -12.29
C GLY A 349 -2.05 -12.35 -11.36
N THR A 350 -1.46 -12.35 -10.16
CA THR A 350 -1.57 -11.30 -9.16
C THR A 350 -0.21 -10.63 -8.96
N ALA A 351 -0.17 -9.30 -9.06
CA ALA A 351 1.00 -8.51 -8.73
C ALA A 351 0.65 -7.42 -7.70
N THR A 352 1.38 -7.38 -6.58
CA THR A 352 1.29 -6.34 -5.56
C THR A 352 2.60 -5.56 -5.57
N ILE A 353 2.52 -4.24 -5.73
CA ILE A 353 3.68 -3.36 -5.87
C ILE A 353 3.53 -2.22 -4.85
N SER A 354 4.44 -2.13 -3.88
CA SER A 354 4.45 -1.05 -2.88
C SER A 354 5.81 -0.36 -2.82
N ASP A 355 5.81 0.94 -2.53
CA ASP A 355 7.02 1.73 -2.23
C ASP A 355 8.12 1.60 -3.30
N SER A 356 7.72 1.36 -4.55
CA SER A 356 8.62 0.92 -5.62
C SER A 356 8.66 1.89 -6.79
N ALA A 357 9.73 1.80 -7.58
CA ALA A 357 9.92 2.60 -8.78
C ALA A 357 9.92 1.72 -10.04
N ILE A 358 9.09 2.05 -11.02
CA ILE A 358 9.07 1.39 -12.33
C ILE A 358 9.37 2.45 -13.38
N SER A 359 10.57 2.41 -13.96
CA SER A 359 11.04 3.53 -14.79
C SER A 359 11.92 3.18 -15.97
N GLY A 360 11.86 3.97 -17.05
CA GLY A 360 12.72 3.78 -18.23
C GLY A 360 12.48 2.48 -19.00
N ASN A 361 11.41 1.74 -18.71
CA ASN A 361 11.12 0.49 -19.41
C ASN A 361 10.45 0.74 -20.76
N PHE A 362 10.70 -0.14 -21.73
CA PHE A 362 10.24 0.01 -23.10
C PHE A 362 9.43 -1.21 -23.60
N SER A 363 8.35 -0.95 -24.31
CA SER A 363 7.55 -1.96 -25.00
C SER A 363 7.34 -1.59 -26.47
N ASN A 364 7.64 -2.51 -27.39
CA ASN A 364 7.33 -2.33 -28.82
C ASN A 364 5.81 -2.32 -29.10
N THR A 365 4.99 -2.58 -28.08
CA THR A 365 3.54 -2.55 -28.22
C THR A 365 2.85 -1.76 -27.10
N SER A 366 2.48 -2.42 -26.01
CA SER A 366 1.71 -1.85 -24.90
C SER A 366 2.33 -2.21 -23.56
N GLY A 367 2.08 -1.36 -22.55
CA GLY A 367 2.57 -1.57 -21.19
C GLY A 367 4.08 -1.40 -21.09
N GLY A 368 4.60 -0.19 -21.28
CA GLY A 368 6.03 0.06 -21.16
C GLY A 368 6.54 -0.31 -19.76
N GLY A 369 5.92 0.28 -18.74
CA GLY A 369 6.15 -0.08 -17.34
C GLY A 369 5.45 -1.38 -16.98
N ILE A 370 4.13 -1.40 -17.04
CA ILE A 370 3.30 -2.55 -16.64
C ILE A 370 2.30 -2.89 -17.74
N LEU A 371 2.29 -4.15 -18.15
CA LEU A 371 1.22 -4.78 -18.91
C LEU A 371 0.46 -5.77 -18.01
N ASN A 372 -0.64 -5.33 -17.41
CA ASN A 372 -1.60 -6.21 -16.76
C ASN A 372 -2.61 -6.72 -17.79
N ARG A 373 -2.57 -8.01 -18.09
CA ARG A 373 -3.67 -8.64 -18.85
C ARG A 373 -4.83 -8.93 -17.90
N TYR A 374 -5.65 -9.91 -18.18
CA TYR A 374 -6.87 -10.23 -17.42
C TYR A 374 -6.65 -10.61 -15.92
N GLY A 375 -5.46 -10.37 -15.35
CA GLY A 375 -5.12 -10.54 -13.94
C GLY A 375 -5.39 -9.29 -13.10
N ILE A 376 -4.78 -9.27 -11.91
CA ILE A 376 -4.90 -8.18 -10.92
C ILE A 376 -3.52 -7.58 -10.67
N VAL A 377 -3.44 -6.26 -10.76
CA VAL A 377 -2.29 -5.49 -10.27
C VAL A 377 -2.76 -4.51 -9.21
N SER A 378 -2.10 -4.49 -8.06
CA SER A 378 -2.32 -3.53 -6.97
C SER A 378 -1.03 -2.74 -6.74
N ILE A 379 -1.13 -1.42 -6.77
CA ILE A 379 -0.01 -0.49 -6.72
C ILE A 379 -0.27 0.53 -5.62
N SER A 380 0.62 0.64 -4.65
CA SER A 380 0.56 1.62 -3.57
C SER A 380 1.89 2.35 -3.40
N ASN A 381 1.86 3.63 -3.01
CA ASN A 381 3.04 4.42 -2.65
C ASN A 381 4.19 4.38 -3.68
N SER A 382 3.88 4.18 -4.97
CA SER A 382 4.87 3.83 -5.98
C SER A 382 4.94 4.87 -7.09
N ASN A 383 6.07 4.91 -7.79
CA ASN A 383 6.29 5.80 -8.92
C ASN A 383 6.48 5.02 -10.23
N ILE A 384 5.62 5.27 -11.20
CA ILE A 384 5.69 4.72 -12.55
C ILE A 384 6.01 5.85 -13.52
N SER A 385 7.28 5.97 -13.92
CA SER A 385 7.73 7.16 -14.65
C SER A 385 8.72 6.93 -15.78
N GLY A 386 8.63 7.73 -16.84
CA GLY A 386 9.57 7.68 -17.96
C GLY A 386 9.55 6.36 -18.74
N ASN A 387 8.49 5.56 -18.63
CA ASN A 387 8.33 4.35 -19.41
C ASN A 387 7.72 4.66 -20.78
N SER A 388 8.00 3.84 -21.79
CA SER A 388 7.56 4.08 -23.16
C SER A 388 6.92 2.85 -23.80
N ALA A 389 5.84 3.07 -24.54
CA ALA A 389 5.19 2.07 -25.37
C ALA A 389 4.83 2.64 -26.76
N ASP A 390 5.01 1.87 -27.83
CA ASP A 390 4.73 2.33 -29.20
C ASP A 390 3.22 2.54 -29.48
N PHE A 391 2.33 1.86 -28.74
CA PHE A 391 0.87 2.00 -28.87
C PHE A 391 0.22 2.64 -27.64
N ASP A 392 0.06 1.86 -26.56
CA ASP A 392 -0.81 2.23 -25.43
C ASP A 392 -0.23 1.86 -24.07
N GLY A 393 -0.48 2.70 -23.07
CA GLY A 393 -0.12 2.44 -21.69
C GLY A 393 1.39 2.41 -21.49
N GLY A 394 2.08 3.48 -21.91
CA GLY A 394 3.49 3.70 -21.61
C GLY A 394 3.83 3.42 -20.16
N GLY A 395 3.04 3.98 -19.23
CA GLY A 395 3.09 3.62 -17.82
C GLY A 395 2.43 2.26 -17.56
N ILE A 396 1.10 2.21 -17.68
CA ILE A 396 0.29 1.05 -17.35
C ILE A 396 -0.69 0.75 -18.47
N TYR A 397 -0.74 -0.50 -18.91
CA TYR A 397 -1.83 -1.05 -19.70
C TYR A 397 -2.53 -2.13 -18.87
N SER A 398 -3.85 -2.04 -18.72
CA SER A 398 -4.65 -3.04 -18.00
C SER A 398 -5.87 -3.50 -18.79
N SER A 399 -5.99 -4.80 -19.05
CA SER A 399 -7.25 -5.43 -19.50
C SER A 399 -7.95 -6.22 -18.40
N GLY A 400 -7.35 -6.32 -17.23
CA GLY A 400 -7.89 -6.91 -16.01
C GLY A 400 -8.26 -5.85 -14.98
N THR A 401 -7.91 -6.07 -13.71
CA THR A 401 -8.11 -5.07 -12.64
C THR A 401 -6.79 -4.41 -12.27
N ALA A 402 -6.76 -3.08 -12.26
CA ALA A 402 -5.67 -2.28 -11.72
C ALA A 402 -6.18 -1.46 -10.53
N ASN A 403 -5.62 -1.70 -9.35
CA ASN A 403 -5.86 -0.89 -8.14
C ASN A 403 -4.63 -0.01 -7.92
N ILE A 404 -4.81 1.29 -7.84
CA ILE A 404 -3.73 2.27 -7.77
C ILE A 404 -4.08 3.26 -6.66
N SER A 405 -3.26 3.31 -5.61
CA SER A 405 -3.43 4.23 -4.49
C SER A 405 -2.12 4.95 -4.17
N ASN A 406 -2.20 6.20 -3.71
CA ASN A 406 -1.06 6.96 -3.19
C ASN A 406 0.17 6.98 -4.14
N SER A 407 -0.07 6.90 -5.46
CA SER A 407 0.99 6.62 -6.44
C SER A 407 1.10 7.70 -7.49
N THR A 408 2.28 7.80 -8.10
CA THR A 408 2.55 8.76 -9.18
C THR A 408 2.78 8.03 -10.50
N ILE A 409 2.04 8.41 -11.54
CA ILE A 409 2.20 7.93 -12.92
C ILE A 409 2.58 9.13 -13.78
N SER A 410 3.87 9.29 -14.09
CA SER A 410 4.35 10.54 -14.67
C SER A 410 5.33 10.41 -15.83
N GLY A 411 5.22 11.32 -16.80
CA GLY A 411 6.20 11.45 -17.89
C GLY A 411 6.35 10.20 -18.77
N ASN A 412 5.32 9.34 -18.86
CA ASN A 412 5.36 8.14 -19.68
C ASN A 412 4.97 8.46 -21.14
N GLU A 413 5.60 7.76 -22.09
CA GLU A 413 5.34 7.88 -23.53
C GLU A 413 4.42 6.78 -24.03
N GLY A 414 3.37 7.13 -24.79
CA GLY A 414 2.35 6.16 -25.24
C GLY A 414 1.18 6.00 -24.25
N GLY A 415 1.05 6.88 -23.27
CA GLY A 415 -0.07 6.96 -22.32
C GLY A 415 0.36 6.75 -20.88
N GLY A 416 -0.30 7.42 -19.93
CA GLY A 416 -0.12 7.15 -18.50
C GLY A 416 -0.74 5.80 -18.14
N ILE A 417 -2.07 5.71 -18.26
CA ILE A 417 -2.85 4.52 -17.97
C ILE A 417 -3.78 4.24 -19.15
N TYR A 418 -3.73 3.02 -19.68
CA TYR A 418 -4.76 2.48 -20.55
C TYR A 418 -5.53 1.39 -19.80
N SER A 419 -6.86 1.47 -19.78
CA SER A 419 -7.72 0.46 -19.16
C SER A 419 -8.87 0.03 -20.08
N SER A 420 -8.94 -1.25 -20.41
CA SER A 420 -10.12 -1.89 -21.00
C SER A 420 -10.87 -2.79 -20.00
N GLY A 421 -10.32 -2.97 -18.80
CA GLY A 421 -10.93 -3.68 -17.69
C GLY A 421 -11.42 -2.71 -16.61
N THR A 422 -11.03 -2.92 -15.36
CA THR A 422 -11.35 -2.01 -14.24
C THR A 422 -10.07 -1.32 -13.76
N ALA A 423 -10.09 0.00 -13.69
CA ALA A 423 -9.06 0.80 -13.03
C ALA A 423 -9.67 1.50 -11.81
N ASN A 424 -9.18 1.20 -10.61
CA ASN A 424 -9.52 1.90 -9.37
C ASN A 424 -8.31 2.77 -9.00
N ILE A 425 -8.50 4.08 -8.98
CA ILE A 425 -7.44 5.07 -8.81
C ILE A 425 -7.85 6.00 -7.67
N SER A 426 -7.09 6.00 -6.58
CA SER A 426 -7.33 6.87 -5.42
C SER A 426 -6.06 7.59 -4.99
N ASN A 427 -6.19 8.81 -4.45
CA ASN A 427 -5.08 9.55 -3.83
C ASN A 427 -3.82 9.63 -4.72
N SER A 428 -3.97 9.65 -6.04
CA SER A 428 -2.87 9.43 -6.99
C SER A 428 -2.68 10.60 -7.94
N THR A 429 -1.46 10.74 -8.45
CA THR A 429 -1.10 11.79 -9.41
C THR A 429 -0.75 11.19 -10.76
N ILE A 430 -1.48 11.60 -11.81
CA ILE A 430 -1.24 11.18 -13.20
C ILE A 430 -0.85 12.40 -14.02
N SER A 431 0.44 12.57 -14.31
CA SER A 431 0.92 13.84 -14.85
C SER A 431 1.95 13.77 -15.97
N GLY A 432 1.89 14.73 -16.90
CA GLY A 432 2.91 14.90 -17.93
C GLY A 432 3.06 13.74 -18.92
N ASN A 433 2.06 12.85 -19.04
CA ASN A 433 2.13 11.70 -19.94
C ASN A 433 1.80 12.10 -21.39
N SER A 434 2.45 11.43 -22.35
CA SER A 434 2.14 11.57 -23.77
C SER A 434 0.98 10.67 -24.17
N ASN A 435 0.19 11.04 -25.18
CA ASN A 435 -0.94 10.22 -25.66
C ASN A 435 -2.04 9.88 -24.60
N GLY A 436 -2.28 10.78 -23.65
CA GLY A 436 -3.36 10.70 -22.67
C GLY A 436 -2.87 10.39 -21.26
N GLY A 437 -3.52 11.00 -20.26
CA GLY A 437 -3.33 10.62 -18.86
C GLY A 437 -3.96 9.27 -18.57
N ILE A 438 -5.28 9.18 -18.78
CA ILE A 438 -6.08 7.97 -18.60
C ILE A 438 -6.90 7.72 -19.87
N ASN A 439 -6.66 6.60 -20.53
CA ASN A 439 -7.41 6.11 -21.68
C ASN A 439 -8.29 4.93 -21.23
N ASN A 440 -9.59 5.18 -21.03
CA ASN A 440 -10.54 4.21 -20.52
C ASN A 440 -11.53 3.74 -21.58
N SER A 441 -11.57 2.43 -21.84
CA SER A 441 -12.62 1.74 -22.60
C SER A 441 -13.43 0.76 -21.75
N GLY A 442 -13.01 0.51 -20.51
CA GLY A 442 -13.73 -0.30 -19.52
C GLY A 442 -14.38 0.58 -18.44
N THR A 443 -14.07 0.31 -17.18
CA THR A 443 -14.50 1.10 -16.02
C THR A 443 -13.31 1.76 -15.35
N ALA A 444 -13.37 3.07 -15.15
CA ALA A 444 -12.42 3.82 -14.34
C ALA A 444 -13.14 4.45 -13.15
N ASN A 445 -12.73 4.10 -11.93
CA ASN A 445 -13.16 4.73 -10.69
C ASN A 445 -12.00 5.58 -10.18
N ILE A 446 -12.18 6.90 -10.13
CA ILE A 446 -11.13 7.88 -9.86
C ILE A 446 -11.62 8.72 -8.68
N SER A 447 -10.89 8.70 -7.56
CA SER A 447 -11.19 9.51 -6.38
C SER A 447 -9.96 10.22 -5.85
N ASN A 448 -10.14 11.40 -5.25
CA ASN A 448 -9.08 12.13 -4.54
C ASN A 448 -7.77 12.29 -5.34
N SER A 449 -7.86 12.37 -6.67
CA SER A 449 -6.70 12.22 -7.55
C SER A 449 -6.47 13.46 -8.40
N THR A 450 -5.22 13.66 -8.81
CA THR A 450 -4.81 14.78 -9.68
C THR A 450 -4.38 14.25 -11.04
N ILE A 451 -5.02 14.75 -12.11
CA ILE A 451 -4.71 14.41 -13.50
C ILE A 451 -4.28 15.68 -14.22
N SER A 452 -2.99 15.85 -14.48
CA SER A 452 -2.47 17.15 -14.94
C SER A 452 -1.38 17.14 -16.00
N GLY A 453 -1.38 18.15 -16.86
CA GLY A 453 -0.31 18.35 -17.85
C GLY A 453 -0.16 17.24 -18.91
N ASN A 454 -1.17 16.37 -19.07
CA ASN A 454 -1.13 15.29 -20.06
C ASN A 454 -1.49 15.80 -21.46
N SER A 455 -0.78 15.30 -22.46
CA SER A 455 -1.09 15.59 -23.87
C SER A 455 -2.12 14.60 -24.42
N ASN A 456 -2.86 14.99 -25.46
CA ASN A 456 -3.98 14.22 -26.01
C ASN A 456 -5.12 13.89 -25.01
N GLY A 457 -5.27 14.69 -23.95
CA GLY A 457 -6.35 14.59 -22.97
C GLY A 457 -5.90 14.14 -21.57
N GLY A 458 -6.56 14.66 -20.53
CA GLY A 458 -6.41 14.15 -19.18
C GLY A 458 -7.08 12.79 -19.05
N ILE A 459 -8.37 12.73 -19.36
CA ILE A 459 -9.17 11.51 -19.38
C ILE A 459 -9.84 11.35 -20.74
N ASN A 460 -9.51 10.28 -21.48
CA ASN A 460 -10.19 9.86 -22.69
C ASN A 460 -11.08 8.66 -22.35
N ASN A 461 -12.39 8.86 -22.32
CA ASN A 461 -13.35 7.86 -21.88
C ASN A 461 -14.26 7.42 -23.01
N SER A 462 -14.20 6.15 -23.39
CA SER A 462 -15.20 5.47 -24.23
C SER A 462 -16.03 4.43 -23.46
N GLY A 463 -15.63 4.11 -22.22
CA GLY A 463 -16.36 3.24 -21.30
C GLY A 463 -17.15 4.01 -20.23
N THR A 464 -17.03 3.59 -18.97
CA THR A 464 -17.60 4.28 -17.80
C THR A 464 -16.49 4.90 -16.94
N ALA A 465 -16.54 6.20 -16.70
CA ALA A 465 -15.66 6.89 -15.77
C ALA A 465 -16.48 7.46 -14.61
N ASN A 466 -16.16 7.06 -13.38
CA ASN A 466 -16.70 7.63 -12.15
C ASN A 466 -15.60 8.44 -11.49
N ILE A 467 -15.80 9.75 -11.36
CA ILE A 467 -14.78 10.70 -10.94
C ILE A 467 -15.32 11.50 -9.76
N SER A 468 -14.69 11.39 -8.60
CA SER A 468 -15.06 12.12 -7.39
C SER A 468 -13.87 12.84 -6.77
N ASN A 469 -14.09 13.98 -6.12
CA ASN A 469 -13.09 14.67 -5.30
C ASN A 469 -11.74 14.89 -6.02
N SER A 470 -11.75 15.04 -7.35
CA SER A 470 -10.54 14.97 -8.16
C SER A 470 -10.30 16.25 -8.94
N THR A 471 -9.03 16.52 -9.24
CA THR A 471 -8.61 17.69 -10.02
C THR A 471 -8.06 17.27 -11.38
N ILE A 472 -8.63 17.79 -12.46
CA ILE A 472 -8.17 17.57 -13.84
C ILE A 472 -7.73 18.91 -14.44
N SER A 473 -6.43 19.14 -14.55
CA SER A 473 -5.94 20.48 -14.91
C SER A 473 -4.74 20.56 -15.84
N GLY A 474 -4.68 21.63 -16.65
CA GLY A 474 -3.52 21.87 -17.52
C GLY A 474 -3.29 20.84 -18.64
N ASN A 475 -4.29 20.00 -18.93
CA ASN A 475 -4.21 19.01 -20.00
C ASN A 475 -4.61 19.62 -21.36
N SER A 476 -4.28 18.94 -22.47
CA SER A 476 -4.74 19.38 -23.80
C SER A 476 -6.25 19.25 -24.02
N THR A 477 -6.94 18.55 -23.14
CA THR A 477 -8.40 18.52 -22.91
C THR A 477 -8.55 17.97 -21.49
N GLY A 478 -9.46 18.49 -20.67
CA GLY A 478 -9.72 17.86 -19.37
C GLY A 478 -10.28 16.44 -19.54
N ILE A 479 -11.51 16.35 -20.03
CA ILE A 479 -12.21 15.09 -20.31
C ILE A 479 -12.68 15.05 -21.76
N ASN A 480 -12.30 14.00 -22.49
CA ASN A 480 -12.85 13.66 -23.79
C ASN A 480 -13.71 12.40 -23.65
N ASN A 481 -15.03 12.58 -23.65
CA ASN A 481 -16.00 11.54 -23.38
C ASN A 481 -16.76 11.13 -24.65
N SER A 482 -16.85 9.83 -24.89
CA SER A 482 -17.78 9.19 -25.81
C SER A 482 -18.54 8.01 -25.19
N GLY A 483 -18.35 7.78 -23.89
CA GLY A 483 -19.06 6.79 -23.10
C GLY A 483 -19.93 7.47 -22.03
N THR A 484 -19.91 6.93 -20.81
CA THR A 484 -20.55 7.55 -19.64
C THR A 484 -19.49 8.10 -18.70
N ALA A 485 -19.57 9.38 -18.37
CA ALA A 485 -18.72 9.99 -17.35
C ALA A 485 -19.59 10.61 -16.26
N ASN A 486 -19.34 10.24 -15.01
CA ASN A 486 -20.00 10.75 -13.82
C ASN A 486 -18.97 11.53 -13.01
N LEU A 487 -19.20 12.83 -12.84
CA LEU A 487 -18.31 13.76 -12.15
C LEU A 487 -19.03 14.31 -10.92
N SER A 488 -18.44 14.14 -9.74
CA SER A 488 -18.92 14.71 -8.48
C SER A 488 -17.80 15.41 -7.72
N ASN A 489 -18.07 16.51 -7.02
CA ASN A 489 -17.10 17.16 -6.12
C ASN A 489 -15.72 17.41 -6.76
N SER A 490 -15.66 17.67 -8.07
CA SER A 490 -14.39 17.65 -8.80
C SER A 490 -14.14 18.96 -9.54
N THR A 491 -12.87 19.26 -9.78
CA THR A 491 -12.45 20.49 -10.45
C THR A 491 -11.80 20.16 -11.80
N ILE A 492 -12.28 20.77 -12.88
CA ILE A 492 -11.68 20.72 -14.21
C ILE A 492 -11.22 22.13 -14.59
N SER A 493 -9.90 22.34 -14.63
CA SER A 493 -9.40 23.70 -14.79
C SER A 493 -8.20 23.89 -15.71
N ASN A 494 -8.11 25.06 -16.34
CA ASN A 494 -6.94 25.46 -17.14
C ASN A 494 -6.56 24.47 -18.26
N ASN A 495 -7.51 23.69 -18.76
CA ASN A 495 -7.29 22.78 -19.88
C ASN A 495 -7.52 23.50 -21.21
N SER A 496 -6.81 23.09 -22.26
CA SER A 496 -6.86 23.78 -23.55
C SER A 496 -6.88 22.85 -24.75
N ASN A 497 -8.00 22.84 -25.50
CA ASN A 497 -8.18 22.08 -26.74
C ASN A 497 -8.73 22.95 -27.87
N PRO A 498 -8.47 22.67 -29.16
CA PRO A 498 -9.20 23.29 -30.26
C PRO A 498 -10.74 23.23 -30.14
N ARG A 499 -11.33 22.20 -29.53
CA ARG A 499 -12.79 22.08 -29.26
C ARG A 499 -13.03 21.43 -27.90
N GLY A 500 -13.76 22.08 -26.98
CA GLY A 500 -14.02 21.50 -25.66
C GLY A 500 -12.77 21.53 -24.77
N GLY A 501 -12.40 22.72 -24.26
CA GLY A 501 -11.19 22.88 -23.45
C GLY A 501 -11.24 22.04 -22.17
N GLY A 502 -12.30 22.23 -21.38
CA GLY A 502 -12.56 21.46 -20.16
C GLY A 502 -13.10 20.07 -20.48
N ILE A 503 -14.33 20.00 -20.98
CA ILE A 503 -15.02 18.75 -21.32
C ILE A 503 -15.45 18.77 -22.78
N ARG A 504 -15.11 17.72 -23.51
CA ARG A 504 -15.66 17.39 -24.81
C ARG A 504 -16.49 16.11 -24.71
N ASN A 505 -17.80 16.22 -24.85
CA ASN A 505 -18.73 15.09 -24.85
C ASN A 505 -19.25 14.85 -26.27
N SER A 506 -18.89 13.71 -26.87
CA SER A 506 -19.26 13.34 -28.25
C SER A 506 -20.01 12.00 -28.23
N ASP A 507 -21.30 12.01 -28.57
CA ASP A 507 -22.18 10.83 -28.59
C ASP A 507 -22.35 10.05 -27.26
N GLY A 508 -21.87 10.60 -26.13
CA GLY A 508 -21.93 9.98 -24.79
C GLY A 508 -22.88 10.67 -23.80
N THR A 509 -22.77 10.29 -22.53
CA THR A 509 -23.44 10.97 -21.41
C THR A 509 -22.40 11.52 -20.43
N ILE A 510 -22.50 12.79 -20.09
CA ILE A 510 -21.76 13.42 -19.00
C ILE A 510 -22.74 13.85 -17.91
N ASN A 511 -22.54 13.36 -16.69
CA ASN A 511 -23.25 13.78 -15.49
C ASN A 511 -22.28 14.56 -14.60
N ILE A 512 -22.66 15.76 -14.21
CA ILE A 512 -21.84 16.69 -13.42
C ILE A 512 -22.65 17.15 -12.22
N THR A 513 -22.15 16.89 -11.03
CA THR A 513 -22.76 17.30 -9.76
C THR A 513 -21.71 17.95 -8.87
N ASP A 514 -22.04 19.01 -8.13
CA ASP A 514 -21.17 19.57 -7.09
C ASP A 514 -19.75 19.92 -7.57
N SER A 515 -19.60 20.30 -8.84
CA SER A 515 -18.30 20.35 -9.50
C SER A 515 -17.98 21.72 -10.10
N THR A 516 -16.70 21.98 -10.29
CA THR A 516 -16.20 23.23 -10.85
C THR A 516 -15.51 23.01 -12.20
N ILE A 517 -15.93 23.72 -13.24
CA ILE A 517 -15.28 23.76 -14.55
C ILE A 517 -14.83 25.20 -14.81
N SER A 518 -13.53 25.47 -14.70
CA SER A 518 -13.04 26.86 -14.72
C SER A 518 -11.75 27.13 -15.47
N GLY A 519 -11.61 28.33 -16.04
CA GLY A 519 -10.38 28.76 -16.69
C GLY A 519 -9.97 27.95 -17.93
N ASN A 520 -10.85 27.10 -18.45
CA ASN A 520 -10.54 26.29 -19.63
C ASN A 520 -10.68 27.12 -20.91
N SER A 521 -9.85 26.83 -21.92
CA SER A 521 -9.83 27.60 -23.16
C SER A 521 -9.98 26.72 -24.40
N THR A 522 -10.64 27.26 -25.42
CA THR A 522 -10.77 26.58 -26.71
C THR A 522 -10.68 27.54 -27.89
N LEU A 523 -10.29 27.01 -29.05
CA LEU A 523 -10.32 27.78 -30.29
C LEU A 523 -11.74 27.90 -30.86
N PHE A 524 -12.54 26.85 -30.77
CA PHE A 524 -13.88 26.82 -31.36
C PHE A 524 -14.98 26.88 -30.28
N TYR A 525 -15.75 25.81 -30.09
CA TYR A 525 -16.96 25.83 -29.26
C TYR A 525 -16.73 25.15 -27.91
N GLY A 526 -17.40 25.63 -26.86
CA GLY A 526 -17.41 24.99 -25.55
C GLY A 526 -16.09 25.13 -24.80
N GLY A 527 -15.73 26.32 -24.32
CA GLY A 527 -14.51 26.50 -23.52
C GLY A 527 -14.54 25.61 -22.29
N GLY A 528 -15.63 25.66 -21.53
CA GLY A 528 -15.91 24.76 -20.42
C GLY A 528 -16.40 23.39 -20.91
N ILE A 529 -17.56 23.34 -21.56
CA ILE A 529 -18.22 22.11 -22.01
C ILE A 529 -18.63 22.23 -23.47
N TYR A 530 -18.22 21.26 -24.29
CA TYR A 530 -18.71 21.07 -25.65
C TYR A 530 -19.51 19.77 -25.73
N ASN A 531 -20.82 19.86 -25.90
CA ASN A 531 -21.74 18.72 -25.96
C ASN A 531 -22.24 18.49 -27.38
N LEU A 532 -21.71 17.49 -28.10
CA LEU A 532 -21.97 17.24 -29.51
C LEU A 532 -22.80 15.98 -29.70
N GLY A 533 -24.07 16.10 -30.12
CA GLY A 533 -24.96 14.95 -30.36
C GLY A 533 -25.23 14.10 -29.12
N ALA A 534 -24.88 14.61 -27.94
CA ALA A 534 -24.71 13.85 -26.70
C ALA A 534 -25.61 14.40 -25.58
N THR A 535 -25.59 13.75 -24.42
CA THR A 535 -26.35 14.17 -23.23
C THR A 535 -25.42 14.77 -22.17
N ALA A 536 -25.74 15.98 -21.70
CA ALA A 536 -25.09 16.61 -20.57
C ALA A 536 -26.11 16.92 -19.47
N ILE A 537 -25.87 16.42 -18.26
CA ILE A 537 -26.66 16.70 -17.06
C ILE A 537 -25.74 17.42 -16.09
N ILE A 538 -26.11 18.64 -15.71
CA ILE A 538 -25.30 19.54 -14.89
C ILE A 538 -26.17 19.99 -13.72
N ASN A 539 -25.74 19.66 -12.51
CA ASN A 539 -26.46 19.96 -11.28
C ASN A 539 -25.49 20.56 -10.26
N ASN A 540 -25.94 21.57 -9.51
CA ASN A 540 -25.18 22.16 -8.39
C ASN A 540 -23.71 22.46 -8.72
N SER A 541 -23.44 23.01 -9.92
CA SER A 541 -22.07 23.11 -10.44
C SER A 541 -21.72 24.51 -10.90
N THR A 542 -20.43 24.85 -10.82
CA THR A 542 -19.89 26.14 -11.25
C THR A 542 -19.13 26.01 -12.57
N ILE A 543 -19.51 26.78 -13.58
CA ILE A 543 -18.83 26.87 -14.88
C ILE A 543 -18.41 28.32 -15.09
N SER A 544 -17.14 28.62 -14.83
CA SER A 544 -16.69 30.02 -14.72
C SER A 544 -15.34 30.32 -15.34
N GLY A 545 -15.21 31.49 -15.97
CA GLY A 545 -13.92 31.94 -16.52
C GLY A 545 -13.42 31.13 -17.71
N ASN A 546 -14.29 30.36 -18.38
CA ASN A 546 -13.91 29.58 -19.55
C ASN A 546 -14.01 30.42 -20.82
N SER A 547 -13.17 30.15 -21.82
CA SER A 547 -13.06 30.98 -23.03
C SER A 547 -13.12 30.18 -24.33
N ALA A 548 -13.77 30.77 -25.34
CA ALA A 548 -13.82 30.32 -26.73
C ALA A 548 -13.33 31.45 -27.65
N SER A 549 -12.30 31.21 -28.47
CA SER A 549 -11.66 32.30 -29.24
C SER A 549 -12.36 32.63 -30.56
N TYR A 550 -12.84 31.63 -31.30
CA TYR A 550 -13.46 31.80 -32.62
C TYR A 550 -14.89 31.23 -32.70
N GLY A 551 -15.21 30.21 -31.89
CA GLY A 551 -16.56 29.69 -31.77
C GLY A 551 -17.31 30.30 -30.59
N GLY A 552 -18.49 29.78 -30.32
CA GLY A 552 -19.36 30.20 -29.22
C GLY A 552 -19.46 29.20 -28.08
N GLY A 553 -20.19 29.57 -27.03
CA GLY A 553 -20.31 28.75 -25.82
C GLY A 553 -19.02 28.76 -25.00
N GLY A 554 -18.58 29.94 -24.56
CA GLY A 554 -17.41 30.05 -23.67
C GLY A 554 -17.53 29.12 -22.47
N GLY A 555 -18.69 29.12 -21.82
CA GLY A 555 -19.10 28.14 -20.82
C GLY A 555 -19.54 26.83 -21.47
N ILE A 556 -20.68 26.84 -22.14
CA ILE A 556 -21.32 25.64 -22.72
C ILE A 556 -21.66 25.85 -24.20
N GLY A 557 -21.10 25.02 -25.07
CA GLY A 557 -21.54 24.86 -26.46
C GLY A 557 -22.36 23.59 -26.61
N ASN A 558 -23.69 23.71 -26.67
CA ASN A 558 -24.60 22.57 -26.77
C ASN A 558 -25.13 22.36 -28.19
N LEU A 559 -24.86 21.16 -28.71
CA LEU A 559 -25.29 20.61 -30.00
C LEU A 559 -26.05 19.28 -29.80
N GLY A 560 -26.50 18.99 -28.59
CA GLY A 560 -27.24 17.79 -28.19
C GLY A 560 -28.30 18.13 -27.15
N VAL A 561 -28.44 17.28 -26.14
CA VAL A 561 -29.37 17.50 -25.01
C VAL A 561 -28.58 17.96 -23.79
N ALA A 562 -29.01 19.06 -23.18
CA ALA A 562 -28.45 19.55 -21.92
C ALA A 562 -29.56 19.81 -20.89
N SER A 563 -29.33 19.40 -19.65
CA SER A 563 -30.16 19.75 -18.49
C SER A 563 -29.29 20.43 -17.46
N ILE A 564 -29.65 21.65 -17.07
CA ILE A 564 -28.87 22.49 -16.15
C ILE A 564 -29.77 22.87 -14.98
N SER A 565 -29.37 22.51 -13.78
CA SER A 565 -30.08 22.84 -12.55
C SER A 565 -29.14 23.35 -11.46
N ASN A 566 -29.60 24.30 -10.65
CA ASN A 566 -28.89 24.79 -9.46
C ASN A 566 -27.43 25.20 -9.74
N SER A 567 -27.13 25.66 -10.96
CA SER A 567 -25.74 25.83 -11.41
C SER A 567 -25.42 27.29 -11.71
N THR A 568 -24.14 27.66 -11.59
CA THR A 568 -23.65 29.00 -11.90
C THR A 568 -22.78 28.99 -13.15
N ILE A 569 -23.21 29.72 -14.18
CA ILE A 569 -22.50 29.89 -15.46
C ILE A 569 -22.22 31.38 -15.63
N THR A 570 -21.02 31.81 -15.27
CA THR A 570 -20.64 33.23 -15.21
C THR A 570 -19.22 33.48 -15.68
N ARG A 571 -18.87 34.73 -16.01
CA ARG A 571 -17.51 35.15 -16.39
C ARG A 571 -16.89 34.36 -17.54
N ASN A 572 -17.69 33.65 -18.34
CA ASN A 572 -17.19 32.96 -19.52
C ASN A 572 -17.11 33.93 -20.70
N GLU A 573 -16.24 33.62 -21.67
CA GLU A 573 -15.92 34.50 -22.79
C GLU A 573 -16.08 33.78 -24.14
N ALA A 574 -16.71 34.47 -25.09
CA ALA A 574 -16.76 34.08 -26.50
C ALA A 574 -16.96 35.35 -27.36
N PRO A 575 -16.70 35.33 -28.67
CA PRO A 575 -16.94 36.48 -29.54
C PRO A 575 -18.41 36.92 -29.52
N SER A 576 -18.65 38.19 -29.87
CA SER A 576 -19.98 38.79 -29.86
C SER A 576 -21.00 37.98 -30.68
N ASN A 577 -22.21 37.80 -30.13
CA ASN A 577 -23.33 37.07 -30.74
C ASN A 577 -23.06 35.58 -31.01
N LEU A 578 -22.29 34.93 -30.13
CA LEU A 578 -22.09 33.48 -30.17
C LEU A 578 -22.33 32.83 -28.79
N GLY A 579 -23.00 33.51 -27.85
CA GLY A 579 -23.33 33.00 -26.51
C GLY A 579 -22.12 32.57 -25.70
N SER A 580 -21.48 33.48 -24.96
CA SER A 580 -20.36 33.16 -24.07
C SER A 580 -20.75 32.34 -22.84
N GLY A 581 -21.97 32.44 -22.32
CA GLY A 581 -22.47 31.52 -21.30
C GLY A 581 -22.90 30.19 -21.92
N ILE A 582 -24.06 30.20 -22.58
CA ILE A 582 -24.63 29.04 -23.29
C ILE A 582 -24.87 29.39 -24.76
N LEU A 583 -24.31 28.57 -25.65
CA LEU A 583 -24.65 28.52 -27.07
C LEU A 583 -25.47 27.26 -27.36
N GLN A 584 -26.59 27.43 -28.06
CA GLN A 584 -27.30 26.31 -28.69
C GLN A 584 -27.15 26.34 -30.21
N LYS A 585 -26.76 25.21 -30.80
CA LYS A 585 -26.58 25.09 -32.24
C LYS A 585 -27.00 23.72 -32.75
N ALA A 586 -27.56 23.64 -33.95
CA ALA A 586 -27.84 22.35 -34.57
C ALA A 586 -26.53 21.66 -35.03
N ALA A 587 -26.44 20.35 -34.89
CA ALA A 587 -25.34 19.55 -35.43
C ALA A 587 -25.76 18.90 -36.75
N GLU A 588 -24.91 18.95 -37.77
CA GLU A 588 -25.04 18.08 -38.94
C GLU A 588 -24.01 16.96 -38.84
N LEU A 589 -24.49 15.73 -38.67
CA LEU A 589 -23.66 14.53 -38.68
C LEU A 589 -23.81 13.84 -40.03
N TYR A 590 -22.68 13.47 -40.64
CA TYR A 590 -22.66 12.75 -41.90
C TYR A 590 -22.72 11.25 -41.61
N ASP A 591 -23.78 10.58 -42.06
CA ASP A 591 -23.92 9.13 -42.00
C ASP A 591 -23.20 8.51 -43.21
N ASP A 592 -21.99 7.99 -42.98
CA ASP A 592 -21.17 7.30 -44.00
C ASP A 592 -21.84 6.03 -44.55
N THR A 593 -22.76 5.40 -43.79
CA THR A 593 -23.43 4.17 -44.23
C THR A 593 -24.53 4.44 -45.25
N ASN A 594 -25.22 5.58 -45.11
CA ASN A 594 -26.32 5.97 -45.99
C ASN A 594 -25.98 7.17 -46.91
N TYR A 595 -24.78 7.73 -46.79
CA TYR A 595 -24.33 8.95 -47.50
C TYR A 595 -25.30 10.14 -47.32
N THR A 596 -25.89 10.28 -46.13
CA THR A 596 -26.89 11.30 -45.79
C THR A 596 -26.47 12.14 -44.59
N PHE A 597 -26.80 13.44 -44.57
CA PHE A 597 -26.64 14.28 -43.39
C PHE A 597 -27.87 14.15 -42.48
N PHE A 598 -27.64 13.83 -41.19
CA PHE A 598 -28.63 13.93 -40.13
C PHE A 598 -28.41 15.23 -39.36
N THR A 599 -29.45 16.06 -39.32
CA THR A 599 -29.45 17.27 -38.49
C THR A 599 -30.03 16.95 -37.11
N PHE A 600 -29.23 17.08 -36.06
CA PHE A 600 -29.66 17.05 -34.67
C PHE A 600 -29.93 18.47 -34.19
N TYR A 601 -31.07 18.67 -33.55
CA TYR A 601 -31.40 19.95 -32.92
C TYR A 601 -31.00 19.91 -31.45
N ALA A 602 -30.39 21.01 -31.00
CA ALA A 602 -30.02 21.17 -29.60
C ALA A 602 -31.27 21.42 -28.75
N ASN A 603 -31.35 20.76 -27.60
CA ASN A 603 -32.34 21.02 -26.58
C ASN A 603 -31.63 21.30 -25.26
N THR A 604 -31.95 22.43 -24.63
CA THR A 604 -31.42 22.78 -23.31
C THR A 604 -32.57 23.14 -22.39
N THR A 605 -32.59 22.53 -21.20
CA THR A 605 -33.43 22.96 -20.08
C THR A 605 -32.55 23.63 -19.03
N VAL A 606 -32.99 24.79 -18.54
CA VAL A 606 -32.31 25.51 -17.46
C VAL A 606 -33.33 25.81 -16.36
N THR A 607 -33.01 25.43 -15.12
CA THR A 607 -33.86 25.60 -13.94
C THR A 607 -33.01 26.08 -12.76
N SER A 608 -33.52 27.00 -11.95
CA SER A 608 -32.87 27.44 -10.71
C SER A 608 -31.38 27.76 -10.90
N SER A 609 -30.97 28.36 -12.03
CA SER A 609 -29.56 28.55 -12.37
C SER A 609 -29.20 29.99 -12.73
N ILE A 610 -27.95 30.37 -12.49
CA ILE A 610 -27.37 31.64 -12.93
C ILE A 610 -26.71 31.44 -14.30
N VAL A 611 -27.14 32.20 -15.30
CA VAL A 611 -26.45 32.36 -16.59
C VAL A 611 -26.35 33.86 -16.88
N SER A 612 -25.47 34.53 -16.13
CA SER A 612 -25.32 35.98 -16.11
C SER A 612 -23.88 36.38 -15.80
N GLY A 613 -23.45 37.57 -16.22
CA GLY A 613 -22.09 38.07 -16.01
C GLY A 613 -21.05 37.46 -16.96
N ASN A 614 -21.48 36.86 -18.08
CA ASN A 614 -20.59 36.38 -19.13
C ASN A 614 -20.27 37.51 -20.12
N ILE A 615 -19.10 37.45 -20.74
CA ILE A 615 -18.59 38.52 -21.61
C ILE A 615 -19.25 38.43 -22.99
N ASN A 616 -19.89 39.51 -23.44
CA ASN A 616 -20.61 39.68 -24.71
C ASN A 616 -22.05 39.17 -24.78
N SER A 617 -22.34 37.91 -24.50
CA SER A 617 -23.72 37.37 -24.57
C SER A 617 -23.89 36.17 -23.66
N ASP A 618 -24.79 36.21 -22.69
CA ASP A 618 -24.99 35.13 -21.73
C ASP A 618 -25.65 33.89 -22.34
N VAL A 619 -26.74 34.08 -23.11
CA VAL A 619 -27.42 32.98 -23.80
C VAL A 619 -27.69 33.34 -25.24
N ASP A 620 -27.31 32.46 -26.16
CA ASP A 620 -27.54 32.66 -27.58
C ASP A 620 -28.12 31.43 -28.27
N SER A 621 -29.14 31.65 -29.10
CA SER A 621 -29.71 30.69 -30.04
C SER A 621 -30.16 31.47 -31.26
N VAL A 622 -29.55 31.15 -32.38
CA VAL A 622 -29.95 31.68 -33.68
C VAL A 622 -29.83 30.51 -34.63
N GLU A 623 -30.97 29.91 -34.99
CA GLU A 623 -31.25 29.03 -36.15
C GLU A 623 -32.01 27.74 -35.81
N ASN A 624 -33.02 27.44 -36.65
CA ASN A 624 -33.74 26.17 -36.76
C ASN A 624 -34.44 25.67 -35.47
N ASN A 625 -34.96 24.43 -35.49
CA ASN A 625 -35.82 23.83 -34.46
C ASN A 625 -35.10 23.52 -33.12
N ASN A 626 -34.06 24.28 -32.74
CA ASN A 626 -33.43 24.17 -31.42
C ASN A 626 -34.42 24.64 -30.34
N THR A 627 -34.45 23.97 -29.19
CA THR A 627 -35.36 24.31 -28.09
C THR A 627 -34.60 24.75 -26.86
N LEU A 628 -34.98 25.91 -26.31
CA LEU A 628 -34.59 26.33 -24.97
C LEU A 628 -35.83 26.28 -24.08
N ILE A 629 -35.75 25.55 -22.99
CA ILE A 629 -36.84 25.42 -22.02
C ILE A 629 -36.36 26.07 -20.73
N SER A 630 -37.06 27.11 -20.30
CA SER A 630 -36.92 27.64 -18.94
C SER A 630 -37.79 26.83 -18.00
N GLY A 631 -37.20 26.23 -16.97
CA GLY A 631 -37.90 25.49 -15.93
C GLY A 631 -37.95 26.23 -14.61
N ASP A 632 -38.12 27.55 -14.66
CA ASP A 632 -38.38 28.48 -13.54
C ASP A 632 -37.16 28.85 -12.66
N ASN A 633 -37.27 30.00 -11.98
CA ASN A 633 -36.32 30.57 -11.02
C ASN A 633 -34.90 30.77 -11.59
N ASN A 634 -34.76 31.19 -12.84
CA ASN A 634 -33.45 31.42 -13.45
C ASN A 634 -32.99 32.88 -13.35
N LEU A 635 -31.69 33.08 -13.16
CA LEU A 635 -31.05 34.40 -13.25
C LEU A 635 -30.28 34.52 -14.57
N ILE A 636 -30.88 35.15 -15.56
CA ILE A 636 -30.40 35.19 -16.94
C ILE A 636 -29.95 36.60 -17.32
N GLY A 637 -28.77 36.69 -17.92
CA GLY A 637 -28.24 37.94 -18.43
C GLY A 637 -28.76 38.33 -19.81
N THR A 638 -27.89 38.92 -20.61
CA THR A 638 -28.21 39.46 -21.94
C THR A 638 -28.04 38.41 -23.04
N GLY A 639 -28.79 38.53 -24.14
CA GLY A 639 -28.62 37.61 -25.27
C GLY A 639 -29.85 37.52 -26.18
N ASN A 640 -29.72 36.82 -27.31
CA ASN A 640 -30.78 36.74 -28.33
C ASN A 640 -31.98 35.91 -27.87
N THR A 641 -31.78 34.97 -26.95
CA THR A 641 -32.81 34.06 -26.42
C THR A 641 -33.43 34.49 -25.12
N ILE A 642 -33.10 35.69 -24.62
CA ILE A 642 -33.56 36.17 -23.32
C ILE A 642 -35.08 36.10 -23.16
N ASN A 643 -35.84 36.32 -24.25
CA ASN A 643 -37.30 36.27 -24.25
C ASN A 643 -37.89 34.85 -24.11
N ASN A 644 -37.05 33.81 -24.23
CA ASN A 644 -37.45 32.41 -24.04
C ASN A 644 -37.42 32.00 -22.55
N PHE A 645 -36.84 32.83 -21.67
CA PHE A 645 -36.88 32.65 -20.23
C PHE A 645 -38.07 33.39 -19.65
N ASN A 646 -39.22 32.73 -19.68
CA ASN A 646 -40.50 33.24 -19.23
C ASN A 646 -41.15 32.35 -18.16
N GLY A 647 -40.36 31.53 -17.49
CA GLY A 647 -40.77 30.72 -16.36
C GLY A 647 -41.11 31.57 -15.14
N ASP A 648 -41.76 30.94 -14.16
CA ASP A 648 -42.11 31.59 -12.90
C ASP A 648 -40.83 32.05 -12.17
N ASN A 649 -40.82 33.30 -11.71
CA ASN A 649 -39.71 33.97 -11.03
C ASN A 649 -38.38 34.05 -11.82
N ASP A 650 -38.39 33.85 -13.14
CA ASP A 650 -37.21 34.13 -13.96
C ASP A 650 -36.86 35.64 -13.90
N GLN A 651 -35.59 35.93 -13.61
CA GLN A 651 -35.01 37.26 -13.65
C GLN A 651 -34.15 37.38 -14.90
N THR A 652 -34.56 38.22 -15.86
CA THR A 652 -33.86 38.40 -17.14
C THR A 652 -33.24 39.79 -17.27
N GLY A 653 -32.16 39.90 -18.03
CA GLY A 653 -31.50 41.17 -18.36
C GLY A 653 -30.51 41.62 -17.30
N ILE A 654 -30.10 40.69 -16.43
CA ILE A 654 -29.18 40.95 -15.34
C ILE A 654 -27.75 40.92 -15.87
N THR A 655 -27.11 42.09 -15.91
CA THR A 655 -25.75 42.23 -16.47
C THR A 655 -24.66 41.81 -15.49
N ASP A 656 -24.89 41.99 -14.19
CA ASP A 656 -23.99 41.60 -13.12
C ASP A 656 -24.80 40.86 -12.04
N PRO A 657 -24.54 39.57 -11.79
CA PRO A 657 -25.19 38.81 -10.73
C PRO A 657 -24.66 39.16 -9.34
N LEU A 658 -23.68 40.09 -9.21
CA LEU A 658 -23.05 40.51 -7.96
C LEU A 658 -22.49 39.33 -7.16
N LEU A 659 -21.60 38.59 -7.78
CA LEU A 659 -20.92 37.43 -7.19
C LEU A 659 -19.46 37.78 -6.85
N ALA A 660 -18.92 37.18 -5.79
CA ALA A 660 -17.51 37.26 -5.42
C ALA A 660 -16.61 36.58 -6.47
N ASP A 661 -15.30 36.72 -6.34
CA ASP A 661 -14.33 35.98 -7.17
C ASP A 661 -14.47 34.47 -6.97
N LEU A 662 -13.95 33.66 -7.92
CA LEU A 662 -13.96 32.21 -7.77
C LEU A 662 -12.98 31.86 -6.64
N ALA A 663 -13.47 31.25 -5.57
CA ALA A 663 -12.66 30.96 -4.40
C ALA A 663 -13.16 29.67 -3.72
N ASP A 664 -12.32 29.13 -2.85
CA ASP A 664 -12.77 28.15 -1.87
C ASP A 664 -13.62 28.89 -0.84
N ASN A 665 -14.89 28.51 -0.75
CA ASN A 665 -15.84 29.10 0.19
C ASN A 665 -16.28 28.08 1.26
N GLY A 666 -15.47 27.06 1.52
CA GLY A 666 -15.75 26.00 2.50
C GLY A 666 -16.32 24.72 1.91
N ASP A 667 -16.34 24.59 0.58
CA ASP A 667 -16.85 23.42 -0.14
C ASP A 667 -15.69 22.59 -0.73
N LEU A 668 -15.98 21.35 -1.16
CA LEU A 668 -15.00 20.49 -1.85
C LEU A 668 -14.53 21.05 -3.21
N THR A 669 -15.25 22.02 -3.79
CA THR A 669 -14.85 22.68 -5.04
C THR A 669 -15.04 24.20 -4.98
N LEU A 670 -14.42 24.93 -5.91
CA LEU A 670 -14.45 26.40 -5.89
C LEU A 670 -15.81 26.94 -6.34
N THR A 671 -16.36 27.88 -5.59
CA THR A 671 -17.68 28.46 -5.87
C THR A 671 -17.63 29.98 -5.93
N HIS A 672 -18.77 30.58 -6.28
CA HIS A 672 -18.95 32.02 -6.27
C HIS A 672 -19.94 32.41 -5.16
N LEU A 673 -19.47 33.10 -4.13
CA LEU A 673 -20.35 33.61 -3.07
C LEU A 673 -21.23 34.75 -3.59
N PRO A 674 -22.56 34.73 -3.35
CA PRO A 674 -23.41 35.88 -3.56
C PRO A 674 -23.02 37.04 -2.64
N LEU A 675 -22.70 38.20 -3.22
CA LEU A 675 -22.39 39.42 -2.47
C LEU A 675 -23.68 40.08 -1.93
N PRO A 676 -23.58 40.99 -0.95
CA PRO A 676 -24.75 41.72 -0.45
C PRO A 676 -25.55 42.38 -1.58
N ASN A 677 -26.87 42.15 -1.58
CA ASN A 677 -27.83 42.57 -2.61
C ASN A 677 -27.72 41.86 -3.97
N SER A 678 -27.03 40.72 -4.04
CA SER A 678 -27.05 39.89 -5.23
C SER A 678 -28.48 39.50 -5.63
N PRO A 679 -28.86 39.60 -6.91
CA PRO A 679 -30.13 39.11 -7.42
C PRO A 679 -30.32 37.59 -7.29
N ALA A 680 -29.24 36.85 -7.01
CA ALA A 680 -29.28 35.41 -6.78
C ALA A 680 -29.73 35.03 -5.36
N ILE A 681 -29.67 35.98 -4.41
CA ILE A 681 -30.10 35.77 -3.03
C ILE A 681 -31.60 35.55 -3.00
N ASP A 682 -32.04 34.44 -2.38
CA ASP A 682 -33.45 34.11 -2.19
C ASP A 682 -34.27 34.13 -3.51
N ALA A 683 -33.66 33.74 -4.63
CA ALA A 683 -34.29 33.78 -5.94
C ALA A 683 -34.70 32.39 -6.49
N GLY A 684 -34.26 31.30 -5.85
CA GLY A 684 -34.54 29.91 -6.21
C GLY A 684 -35.80 29.36 -5.52
N SER A 685 -36.20 28.13 -5.86
CA SER A 685 -37.26 27.41 -5.13
C SER A 685 -36.69 26.62 -3.95
N ASN A 686 -37.32 26.67 -2.76
CA ASN A 686 -36.89 25.92 -1.56
C ASN A 686 -37.70 24.62 -1.38
N PRO A 687 -37.39 23.53 -2.10
CA PRO A 687 -38.15 22.28 -1.98
C PRO A 687 -38.03 21.64 -0.60
N ASN A 688 -37.00 22.02 0.17
CA ASN A 688 -36.68 21.43 1.48
C ASN A 688 -37.14 22.26 2.69
N ASN A 689 -37.83 23.40 2.46
CA ASN A 689 -38.27 24.33 3.50
C ASN A 689 -37.17 24.75 4.50
N LEU A 690 -35.98 25.10 3.99
CA LEU A 690 -34.90 25.63 4.80
C LEU A 690 -35.25 27.01 5.38
N ASP A 691 -34.96 27.23 6.66
CA ASP A 691 -35.29 28.50 7.36
C ASP A 691 -34.17 29.56 7.25
N THR A 692 -32.94 29.13 6.96
CA THR A 692 -31.76 29.99 6.78
C THR A 692 -31.09 29.73 5.43
N ASP A 693 -30.43 30.74 4.89
CA ASP A 693 -29.56 30.61 3.72
C ASP A 693 -28.16 30.08 4.08
N GLN A 694 -27.29 29.90 3.08
CA GLN A 694 -25.91 29.43 3.24
C GLN A 694 -25.00 30.37 4.06
N ARG A 695 -25.47 31.58 4.41
CA ARG A 695 -24.76 32.55 5.25
C ARG A 695 -25.23 32.49 6.70
N GLY A 696 -26.20 31.63 7.01
CA GLY A 696 -26.86 31.56 8.32
C GLY A 696 -27.87 32.69 8.55
N GLU A 697 -28.21 33.46 7.52
CA GLU A 697 -29.21 34.53 7.63
C GLU A 697 -30.62 33.98 7.43
N PRO A 698 -31.65 34.52 8.13
CA PRO A 698 -33.04 34.14 7.89
C PRO A 698 -33.45 34.47 6.46
N ARG A 699 -34.03 33.50 5.74
CA ARG A 699 -34.47 33.70 4.36
C ARG A 699 -35.60 34.72 4.28
N PHE A 700 -35.47 35.73 3.43
CA PHE A 700 -36.45 36.81 3.35
C PHE A 700 -37.66 36.39 2.51
N VAL A 701 -38.69 35.87 3.19
CA VAL A 701 -40.06 35.61 2.68
C VAL A 701 -40.17 34.41 1.73
N GLY A 702 -41.01 33.44 2.11
CA GLY A 702 -41.75 32.62 1.14
C GLY A 702 -41.14 31.28 0.70
N GLY A 703 -40.02 30.84 1.28
CA GLY A 703 -39.42 29.55 0.92
C GLY A 703 -38.68 29.61 -0.42
N ALA A 704 -37.74 30.53 -0.55
CA ALA A 704 -36.80 30.61 -1.68
C ALA A 704 -35.39 30.10 -1.29
N VAL A 705 -34.59 29.66 -2.26
CA VAL A 705 -33.17 29.27 -2.08
C VAL A 705 -32.21 30.24 -2.76
N ASP A 706 -30.91 30.18 -2.46
CA ASP A 706 -29.93 30.92 -3.25
C ASP A 706 -29.74 30.18 -4.59
N ILE A 707 -29.91 30.89 -5.72
CA ILE A 707 -29.73 30.29 -7.04
C ILE A 707 -28.24 30.06 -7.29
N GLY A 708 -27.86 28.84 -7.71
CA GLY A 708 -26.53 28.57 -8.27
C GLY A 708 -25.37 28.60 -7.27
N ALA A 709 -25.64 28.74 -5.98
CA ALA A 709 -24.66 28.52 -4.94
C ALA A 709 -24.72 27.05 -4.48
N VAL A 710 -23.61 26.54 -3.96
CA VAL A 710 -23.57 25.18 -3.42
C VAL A 710 -24.40 25.15 -2.14
N GLU A 711 -25.61 24.62 -2.26
CA GLU A 711 -26.48 24.34 -1.11
C GLU A 711 -26.13 22.96 -0.53
N VAL A 712 -24.89 22.77 -0.06
CA VAL A 712 -24.58 21.59 0.72
C VAL A 712 -25.11 21.82 2.13
N GLN A 713 -26.28 21.23 2.40
CA GLN A 713 -26.59 20.76 3.73
C GLN A 713 -25.75 19.51 4.02
N THR A 714 -24.46 19.68 4.32
CA THR A 714 -23.96 18.90 5.46
C THR A 714 -24.83 19.33 6.64
N PRO A 715 -25.28 18.43 7.52
CA PRO A 715 -25.88 18.85 8.77
C PRO A 715 -24.95 19.85 9.47
N GLN A 716 -25.25 21.13 9.31
CA GLN A 716 -24.51 22.22 9.91
C GLN A 716 -24.95 22.27 11.36
N ILE A 717 -24.08 21.81 12.24
CA ILE A 717 -24.31 21.86 13.68
C ILE A 717 -23.47 23.01 14.19
N THR A 718 -24.11 24.15 14.42
CA THR A 718 -23.47 25.30 15.05
C THR A 718 -23.86 25.35 16.52
N GLY A 719 -22.86 25.38 17.40
CA GLY A 719 -23.03 25.66 18.81
C GLY A 719 -23.36 27.12 19.07
N THR A 720 -23.11 27.55 20.29
CA THR A 720 -23.27 28.90 20.80
C THR A 720 -21.95 29.37 21.42
N PRO A 721 -21.85 30.63 21.89
CA PRO A 721 -20.69 31.08 22.65
C PRO A 721 -20.55 30.48 24.08
N GLU A 722 -21.35 29.48 24.45
CA GLU A 722 -21.26 28.75 25.72
C GLU A 722 -20.59 27.38 25.52
N SER A 723 -20.16 26.72 26.61
CA SER A 723 -19.55 25.39 26.50
C SER A 723 -20.59 24.30 26.28
N GLU A 724 -20.47 23.53 25.21
CA GLU A 724 -21.49 22.59 24.73
C GLU A 724 -20.96 21.19 24.42
N ILE A 725 -21.90 20.25 24.23
CA ILE A 725 -21.62 18.93 23.65
C ILE A 725 -22.38 18.84 22.32
N LEU A 726 -21.65 18.91 21.21
CA LEU A 726 -22.18 18.82 19.86
C LEU A 726 -21.97 17.41 19.32
N ASN A 727 -23.00 16.82 18.72
CA ASN A 727 -22.94 15.48 18.17
C ASN A 727 -23.46 15.47 16.74
N GLY A 728 -22.61 15.05 15.81
CA GLY A 728 -22.95 14.70 14.45
C GLY A 728 -23.77 13.43 14.32
N THR A 729 -23.77 12.90 13.10
CA THR A 729 -24.52 11.76 12.59
C THR A 729 -23.55 10.76 11.97
N ASN A 730 -24.04 9.68 11.35
CA ASN A 730 -23.18 8.75 10.63
C ASN A 730 -23.03 9.14 9.13
N GLU A 731 -23.26 10.41 8.82
CA GLU A 731 -23.12 11.02 7.49
C GLU A 731 -22.18 12.22 7.63
N ASN A 732 -21.52 12.61 6.55
CA ASN A 732 -20.61 13.77 6.51
C ASN A 732 -21.29 15.04 7.05
N ASN A 733 -20.69 15.67 8.05
CA ASN A 733 -21.20 16.83 8.76
C ASN A 733 -20.23 18.00 8.68
N THR A 734 -20.75 19.19 8.97
CA THR A 734 -19.91 20.34 9.30
C THR A 734 -20.35 20.86 10.66
N ILE A 735 -19.45 20.88 11.62
CA ILE A 735 -19.76 21.18 13.02
C ILE A 735 -18.87 22.34 13.48
N THR A 736 -19.47 23.40 14.02
CA THR A 736 -18.74 24.56 14.54
C THR A 736 -19.13 24.85 15.99
N GLY A 737 -18.16 24.83 16.91
CA GLY A 737 -18.36 25.11 18.34
C GLY A 737 -18.67 26.58 18.66
N LEU A 738 -17.98 27.50 17.97
CA LEU A 738 -17.94 28.95 18.22
C LEU A 738 -17.05 29.34 19.40
N ALA A 739 -17.59 29.76 20.53
CA ALA A 739 -16.77 30.14 21.68
C ALA A 739 -17.22 29.32 22.87
N GLY A 740 -16.33 29.01 23.80
CA GLY A 740 -16.66 28.06 24.86
C GLY A 740 -15.62 26.95 24.90
N ASN A 741 -15.72 26.03 25.85
CA ASN A 741 -14.89 24.83 25.84
C ASN A 741 -15.82 23.68 25.40
N ASP A 742 -15.84 23.40 24.11
CA ASP A 742 -16.81 22.50 23.50
C ASP A 742 -16.28 21.07 23.45
N THR A 743 -17.22 20.12 23.42
CA THR A 743 -16.96 18.72 23.08
C THR A 743 -17.73 18.40 21.82
N ILE A 744 -17.02 18.17 20.71
CA ILE A 744 -17.62 17.98 19.39
C ILE A 744 -17.28 16.57 18.90
N ASN A 745 -18.30 15.82 18.48
CA ASN A 745 -18.18 14.44 18.04
C ASN A 745 -18.82 14.26 16.66
N GLY A 746 -18.01 14.05 15.61
CA GLY A 746 -18.43 13.84 14.23
C GLY A 746 -19.24 12.57 14.05
N ARG A 747 -18.67 11.45 14.53
CA ARG A 747 -19.19 10.07 14.57
C ARG A 747 -18.85 9.23 13.35
N GLY A 748 -19.47 9.46 12.21
CA GLY A 748 -19.28 8.60 11.06
C GLY A 748 -19.45 9.40 9.78
N GLY A 749 -18.67 9.07 8.76
CA GLY A 749 -18.60 9.87 7.53
C GLY A 749 -17.42 10.83 7.58
N ASP A 750 -17.13 11.49 6.46
CA ASP A 750 -16.00 12.42 6.36
C ASP A 750 -16.45 13.82 6.86
N ASP A 751 -16.17 14.14 8.12
CA ASP A 751 -16.67 15.32 8.82
C ASP A 751 -15.71 16.52 8.77
N GLN A 752 -16.26 17.74 8.79
CA GLN A 752 -15.50 18.97 9.01
C GLN A 752 -15.86 19.58 10.37
N ILE A 753 -14.90 19.63 11.30
CA ILE A 753 -15.13 20.07 12.67
C ILE A 753 -14.26 21.27 13.00
N ILE A 754 -14.87 22.34 13.52
CA ILE A 754 -14.19 23.58 13.91
C ILE A 754 -14.54 23.93 15.38
N GLY A 755 -13.55 23.91 16.29
CA GLY A 755 -13.70 24.32 17.69
C GLY A 755 -13.91 25.82 17.84
N SER A 756 -13.04 26.61 17.21
CA SER A 756 -13.01 28.08 17.21
C SER A 756 -12.32 28.72 18.41
N ARG A 757 -13.02 29.19 19.45
CA ARG A 757 -12.38 29.86 20.59
C ARG A 757 -12.68 29.16 21.90
N GLY A 758 -11.66 28.58 22.49
CA GLY A 758 -11.65 28.05 23.84
C GLY A 758 -10.90 26.73 23.86
N ASN A 759 -11.01 25.95 24.94
CA ASN A 759 -10.24 24.71 25.07
C ASN A 759 -11.15 23.53 24.69
N ASP A 760 -11.16 23.19 23.41
CA ASP A 760 -12.12 22.28 22.82
C ASP A 760 -11.62 20.83 22.80
N PHE A 761 -12.57 19.89 22.70
CA PHE A 761 -12.36 18.47 22.47
C PHE A 761 -13.05 18.09 21.17
N LEU A 762 -12.27 17.84 20.12
CA LEU A 762 -12.77 17.50 18.79
C LEU A 762 -12.50 16.02 18.52
N PHE A 763 -13.54 15.27 18.15
CA PHE A 763 -13.47 13.86 17.78
C PHE A 763 -14.04 13.69 16.37
N GLY A 764 -13.24 13.25 15.42
CA GLY A 764 -13.68 12.88 14.07
C GLY A 764 -14.53 11.60 14.11
N LYS A 765 -13.90 10.51 14.57
CA LYS A 765 -14.40 9.13 14.67
C LYS A 765 -14.18 8.35 13.36
N ASP A 766 -15.22 7.77 12.77
CA ASP A 766 -15.04 6.90 11.59
C ASP A 766 -15.17 7.73 10.30
N GLY A 767 -14.15 7.76 9.45
CA GLY A 767 -14.17 8.53 8.21
C GLY A 767 -12.87 9.33 8.03
N ASN A 768 -12.70 9.98 6.88
CA ASN A 768 -11.55 10.85 6.66
C ASN A 768 -11.92 12.28 7.06
N ASP A 769 -11.66 12.64 8.30
CA ASP A 769 -12.15 13.85 8.94
C ASP A 769 -11.18 15.04 8.83
N THR A 770 -11.70 16.27 8.92
CA THR A 770 -10.93 17.51 9.03
C THR A 770 -11.28 18.24 10.31
N LEU A 771 -10.33 18.36 11.25
CA LEU A 771 -10.52 18.99 12.56
C LEU A 771 -9.67 20.26 12.70
N GLN A 772 -10.28 21.35 13.15
CA GLN A 772 -9.60 22.64 13.40
C GLN A 772 -9.90 23.18 14.80
N GLY A 773 -8.89 23.28 15.67
CA GLY A 773 -9.02 23.88 17.01
C GLY A 773 -9.18 25.40 16.97
N ARG A 774 -8.27 26.06 16.25
CA ARG A 774 -8.10 27.51 16.05
C ARG A 774 -7.46 28.29 17.20
N GLN A 775 -8.14 28.61 18.29
CA GLN A 775 -7.60 29.46 19.37
C GLN A 775 -7.79 28.81 20.73
N ASP A 776 -6.79 29.02 21.61
CA ASP A 776 -6.69 28.44 22.95
C ASP A 776 -6.26 26.96 22.88
N ASN A 777 -6.30 26.19 23.99
CA ASN A 777 -5.62 24.87 24.04
C ASN A 777 -6.58 23.73 23.75
N ASP A 778 -6.46 23.13 22.57
CA ASP A 778 -7.40 22.15 22.06
C ASP A 778 -6.90 20.72 22.16
N ARG A 779 -7.83 19.77 22.04
CA ARG A 779 -7.55 18.34 21.92
C ARG A 779 -8.28 17.78 20.71
N LEU A 780 -7.53 17.35 19.71
CA LEU A 780 -8.02 16.85 18.45
C LEU A 780 -7.72 15.34 18.38
N PHE A 781 -8.77 14.56 18.12
CA PHE A 781 -8.71 13.11 17.94
C PHE A 781 -9.34 12.79 16.59
N GLY A 782 -8.54 12.31 15.63
CA GLY A 782 -9.01 11.95 14.29
C GLY A 782 -9.95 10.76 14.38
N GLY A 783 -9.41 9.57 14.67
CA GLY A 783 -10.19 8.36 14.87
C GLY A 783 -9.75 7.27 13.90
N ASN A 784 -10.68 6.75 13.11
CA ASN A 784 -10.40 5.76 12.08
C ASN A 784 -10.52 6.44 10.70
N GLY A 785 -9.45 6.47 9.92
CA GLY A 785 -9.44 7.06 8.58
C GLY A 785 -8.17 7.86 8.35
N ASP A 786 -8.01 8.41 7.16
CA ASP A 786 -6.90 9.35 6.90
C ASP A 786 -7.38 10.78 7.21
N ASP A 787 -7.05 11.29 8.40
CA ASP A 787 -7.57 12.54 8.96
C ASP A 787 -6.63 13.74 8.76
N SER A 788 -7.18 14.95 8.86
CA SER A 788 -6.44 16.23 8.82
C SER A 788 -6.74 17.08 10.04
N LEU A 789 -5.75 17.24 10.93
CA LEU A 789 -5.91 17.93 12.22
C LEU A 789 -5.03 19.19 12.27
N VAL A 790 -5.64 20.33 12.59
CA VAL A 790 -4.97 21.64 12.73
C VAL A 790 -5.28 22.28 14.09
N GLY A 791 -4.27 22.45 14.94
CA GLY A 791 -4.43 23.02 16.30
C GLY A 791 -4.68 24.52 16.26
N GLY A 792 -3.73 25.27 15.71
CA GLY A 792 -3.86 26.72 15.55
C GLY A 792 -3.04 27.48 16.57
N GLN A 793 -3.64 28.37 17.36
CA GLN A 793 -2.97 29.11 18.43
C GLN A 793 -3.25 28.43 19.75
N GLY A 794 -2.26 27.88 20.42
CA GLY A 794 -2.55 27.16 21.66
C GLY A 794 -1.46 26.22 22.07
N ARG A 795 -1.69 25.47 23.14
CA ARG A 795 -0.89 24.27 23.43
C ARG A 795 -1.76 23.06 23.15
N ASP A 796 -1.74 22.64 21.91
CA ASP A 796 -2.70 21.70 21.39
C ASP A 796 -2.22 20.27 21.57
N ARG A 797 -3.16 19.33 21.53
CA ARG A 797 -2.89 17.90 21.64
C ARG A 797 -3.56 17.17 20.51
N PHE A 798 -2.80 16.35 19.81
CA PHE A 798 -3.23 15.62 18.64
C PHE A 798 -3.10 14.13 18.91
N ASN A 799 -4.07 13.36 18.46
CA ASN A 799 -3.97 11.92 18.28
C ASN A 799 -4.67 11.65 16.95
N GLY A 800 -3.91 11.26 15.94
CA GLY A 800 -4.44 10.95 14.62
C GLY A 800 -5.42 9.79 14.74
N GLY A 801 -4.91 8.64 15.18
CA GLY A 801 -5.72 7.46 15.44
C GLY A 801 -5.20 6.32 14.59
N THR A 802 -6.08 5.58 13.92
CA THR A 802 -5.70 4.60 12.90
C THR A 802 -5.82 5.25 11.52
N GLY A 803 -4.90 4.96 10.60
CA GLY A 803 -4.86 5.59 9.28
C GLY A 803 -3.71 6.60 9.18
N ASN A 804 -3.45 7.14 7.99
CA ASN A 804 -2.30 8.02 7.79
C ASN A 804 -2.72 9.48 7.93
N ASP A 805 -2.52 10.05 9.11
CA ASP A 805 -3.07 11.36 9.43
C ASP A 805 -2.12 12.50 9.09
N THR A 806 -2.66 13.69 8.83
CA THR A 806 -1.88 14.93 8.68
C THR A 806 -2.10 15.84 9.88
N LEU A 807 -1.05 16.09 10.65
CA LEU A 807 -1.11 16.84 11.90
C LEU A 807 -0.32 18.17 11.77
N THR A 808 -0.98 19.29 12.07
CA THR A 808 -0.39 20.63 12.05
C THR A 808 -0.61 21.31 13.40
N GLY A 809 0.46 21.52 14.16
CA GLY A 809 0.41 22.10 15.51
C GLY A 809 -0.03 23.56 15.49
N GLY A 810 0.68 24.38 14.70
CA GLY A 810 0.52 25.80 14.62
C GLY A 810 1.48 26.55 15.55
N ALA A 811 0.94 27.41 16.41
CA ALA A 811 1.71 28.31 17.24
C ALA A 811 1.69 27.90 18.71
N SER A 812 2.87 27.92 19.33
CA SER A 812 3.18 27.55 20.72
C SER A 812 3.60 26.09 20.88
N ILE A 813 3.36 25.46 22.03
CA ILE A 813 3.98 24.17 22.37
C ILE A 813 2.92 23.10 22.23
N ASP A 814 3.07 22.26 21.23
CA ASP A 814 2.08 21.26 20.87
C ASP A 814 2.53 19.85 21.21
N ARG A 815 1.58 18.91 21.29
CA ARG A 815 1.84 17.51 21.60
C ARG A 815 1.19 16.58 20.59
N PHE A 816 2.00 15.78 19.91
CA PHE A 816 1.56 14.74 18.99
C PHE A 816 1.60 13.39 19.72
N ILE A 817 0.44 12.77 19.93
CA ILE A 817 0.24 11.64 20.83
C ILE A 817 0.02 10.37 20.03
N PHE A 818 0.96 9.42 20.18
CA PHE A 818 0.85 8.08 19.62
C PHE A 818 0.45 7.10 20.72
N ASN A 819 -0.81 6.67 20.69
CA ASN A 819 -1.40 5.74 21.65
C ASN A 819 -2.64 5.06 21.05
N THR A 820 -2.60 3.74 20.93
CA THR A 820 -3.74 2.90 20.49
C THR A 820 -4.47 2.25 21.67
N ASN A 821 -3.89 2.31 22.88
CA ASN A 821 -4.25 1.52 24.07
C ASN A 821 -4.05 0.00 23.94
N ASP A 822 -3.46 -0.44 22.82
CA ASP A 822 -3.02 -1.80 22.54
C ASP A 822 -1.54 -1.77 22.11
N GLU A 823 -0.94 -2.94 21.88
CA GLU A 823 0.44 -3.03 21.39
C GLU A 823 0.55 -2.43 19.99
N PHE A 824 1.71 -1.87 19.64
CA PHE A 824 1.96 -1.28 18.33
C PHE A 824 1.67 -2.29 17.20
N THR A 825 0.85 -1.87 16.24
CA THR A 825 0.80 -2.44 14.89
C THR A 825 0.85 -1.27 13.89
N PRO A 826 1.48 -1.45 12.72
CA PRO A 826 1.50 -0.40 11.69
C PRO A 826 0.11 0.05 11.25
N GLU A 827 -0.87 -0.86 11.27
CA GLU A 827 -2.26 -0.58 10.88
C GLU A 827 -2.99 0.28 11.92
N ASP A 828 -2.79 0.01 13.21
CA ASP A 828 -3.49 0.71 14.29
C ASP A 828 -2.88 2.07 14.63
N VAL A 829 -1.56 2.25 14.40
CA VAL A 829 -0.89 3.53 14.65
C VAL A 829 -0.90 4.42 13.42
N GLY A 830 -0.91 3.83 12.22
CA GLY A 830 -0.75 4.57 10.98
C GLY A 830 0.62 5.23 10.83
N VAL A 831 0.81 5.91 9.70
CA VAL A 831 2.00 6.72 9.41
C VAL A 831 1.60 8.20 9.34
N ASP A 832 1.68 8.87 10.48
CA ASP A 832 1.23 10.25 10.60
C ASP A 832 2.25 11.26 10.07
N THR A 833 1.81 12.20 9.25
CA THR A 833 2.62 13.32 8.79
C THR A 833 2.44 14.53 9.69
N ILE A 834 3.51 14.94 10.40
CA ILE A 834 3.54 16.18 11.17
C ILE A 834 4.20 17.29 10.34
N THR A 835 3.44 18.35 10.07
CA THR A 835 3.81 19.31 9.01
C THR A 835 4.68 20.48 9.47
N ASP A 836 4.68 20.79 10.77
CA ASP A 836 5.30 22.01 11.31
C ASP A 836 6.04 21.82 12.64
N PHE A 837 6.43 20.60 12.98
CA PHE A 837 7.12 20.27 14.23
C PHE A 837 8.31 21.19 14.52
N VAL A 838 8.29 21.87 15.67
CA VAL A 838 9.34 22.77 16.15
C VAL A 838 10.18 22.10 17.25
N PRO A 839 11.46 21.77 17.01
CA PRO A 839 12.35 21.20 18.03
C PRO A 839 12.44 22.03 19.31
N GLN A 840 12.52 21.35 20.44
CA GLN A 840 12.60 21.86 21.81
C GLN A 840 11.39 22.68 22.25
N GLN A 841 10.38 22.80 21.40
CA GLN A 841 9.13 23.49 21.67
C GLN A 841 8.02 22.45 21.68
N ASP A 842 7.82 21.74 20.57
CA ASP A 842 6.82 20.69 20.44
C ASP A 842 7.33 19.36 20.99
N ILE A 843 6.38 18.47 21.29
CA ILE A 843 6.66 17.19 21.94
C ILE A 843 5.96 16.05 21.19
N ILE A 844 6.72 15.00 20.91
CA ILE A 844 6.20 13.70 20.48
C ILE A 844 5.96 12.85 21.70
N LEU A 845 4.71 12.52 21.99
CA LEU A 845 4.32 11.70 23.14
C LEU A 845 4.12 10.26 22.69
N LEU A 846 4.92 9.35 23.25
CA LEU A 846 4.83 7.92 23.01
C LEU A 846 4.25 7.24 24.25
N ASP A 847 3.13 6.51 24.09
CA ASP A 847 2.58 5.70 25.18
C ASP A 847 3.23 4.31 25.19
N LYS A 848 3.78 3.92 26.33
CA LYS A 848 4.51 2.66 26.52
C LYS A 848 3.59 1.44 26.44
N SER A 849 2.27 1.58 26.51
CA SER A 849 1.36 0.48 26.18
C SER A 849 1.41 0.13 24.69
N THR A 850 1.61 1.13 23.83
CA THR A 850 1.77 0.95 22.39
C THR A 850 3.23 0.63 22.05
N PHE A 851 4.16 1.43 22.54
CA PHE A 851 5.60 1.26 22.31
C PHE A 851 6.25 0.42 23.42
N THR A 852 5.85 -0.85 23.50
CA THR A 852 6.23 -1.80 24.57
C THR A 852 7.73 -2.05 24.74
N GLY A 853 8.53 -1.82 23.69
CA GLY A 853 9.99 -1.93 23.67
C GLY A 853 10.70 -0.81 24.46
N ILE A 854 10.00 0.27 24.80
CA ILE A 854 10.59 1.39 25.54
C ILE A 854 10.71 1.04 27.03
N THR A 855 11.94 0.87 27.51
CA THR A 855 12.24 0.59 28.91
C THR A 855 12.57 1.85 29.73
N SER A 856 12.85 2.99 29.06
CA SER A 856 13.03 4.29 29.72
C SER A 856 11.89 4.63 30.70
N ASP A 857 12.25 5.26 31.82
CA ASP A 857 11.31 5.81 32.80
C ASP A 857 10.34 6.81 32.14
N SER A 858 9.08 6.82 32.59
CA SER A 858 8.09 7.80 32.12
C SER A 858 8.54 9.23 32.46
N GLY A 859 8.46 10.13 31.49
CA GLY A 859 8.93 11.50 31.62
C GLY A 859 9.43 12.09 30.30
N THR A 860 10.09 13.25 30.38
CA THR A 860 10.70 13.89 29.22
C THR A 860 11.95 13.15 28.80
N GLY A 861 11.97 12.76 27.53
CA GLY A 861 13.05 12.09 26.83
C GLY A 861 13.40 10.69 27.29
N PHE A 862 14.41 10.12 26.62
CA PHE A 862 14.89 8.77 26.88
C PHE A 862 15.95 8.77 28.00
N SER A 863 15.63 8.08 29.10
CA SER A 863 16.56 7.85 30.22
C SER A 863 17.57 6.74 29.92
N VAL A 864 17.23 5.83 29.03
CA VAL A 864 18.14 4.86 28.42
C VAL A 864 18.60 5.42 27.08
N ASN A 865 19.83 5.96 27.03
CA ASN A 865 20.35 6.64 25.85
C ASN A 865 20.38 5.77 24.57
N ALA A 866 20.43 4.44 24.72
CA ALA A 866 20.46 3.53 23.58
C ALA A 866 19.10 3.39 22.89
N GLU A 867 18.00 3.87 23.49
CA GLU A 867 16.65 3.70 22.93
C GLU A 867 16.26 4.75 21.89
N PHE A 868 17.06 5.80 21.70
CA PHE A 868 16.85 6.79 20.64
C PHE A 868 18.10 6.99 19.80
N ALA A 869 17.96 6.88 18.48
CA ALA A 869 19.03 7.15 17.53
C ALA A 869 18.58 8.12 16.43
N ILE A 870 19.54 8.88 15.91
CA ILE A 870 19.38 9.68 14.71
C ILE A 870 20.28 9.08 13.64
N VAL A 871 19.71 8.87 12.47
CA VAL A 871 20.38 8.31 11.29
C VAL A 871 20.17 9.20 10.08
N THR A 872 20.78 8.82 8.96
CA THR A 872 20.71 9.57 7.69
C THR A 872 20.09 8.76 6.54
N SER A 873 19.71 7.52 6.77
CA SER A 873 19.02 6.71 5.77
C SER A 873 18.00 5.79 6.46
N ASP A 874 16.99 5.35 5.71
CA ASP A 874 16.00 4.39 6.22
C ASP A 874 16.66 3.02 6.46
N ALA A 875 17.68 2.68 5.67
CA ALA A 875 18.50 1.47 5.86
C ALA A 875 19.24 1.49 7.22
N ASP A 876 19.86 2.63 7.57
CA ASP A 876 20.48 2.81 8.90
C ASP A 876 19.43 2.73 10.02
N ALA A 877 18.19 3.16 9.76
CA ALA A 877 17.11 3.12 10.74
C ALA A 877 16.70 1.68 11.05
N GLU A 878 16.61 0.85 10.01
CA GLU A 878 16.22 -0.55 10.09
C GLU A 878 17.19 -1.40 10.92
N ILE A 879 18.49 -1.17 10.76
CA ILE A 879 19.55 -1.90 11.49
C ILE A 879 19.93 -1.24 12.82
N SER A 880 19.28 -0.14 13.19
CA SER A 880 19.63 0.61 14.38
C SER A 880 19.25 -0.17 15.65
N PRO A 881 20.16 -0.28 16.65
CA PRO A 881 19.88 -0.90 17.94
C PRO A 881 18.91 -0.10 18.82
N ALA A 882 18.51 1.10 18.39
CA ALA A 882 17.60 1.96 19.13
C ALA A 882 16.14 1.62 18.87
N VAL A 883 15.33 1.77 19.91
CA VAL A 883 13.89 1.48 19.88
C VAL A 883 13.13 2.53 19.07
N ILE A 884 13.53 3.79 19.14
CA ILE A 884 12.99 4.87 18.32
C ILE A 884 14.10 5.45 17.48
N VAL A 885 13.89 5.52 16.16
CA VAL A 885 14.91 5.95 15.22
C VAL A 885 14.38 7.07 14.35
N TYR A 886 15.15 8.16 14.26
CA TYR A 886 14.81 9.31 13.43
C TYR A 886 15.75 9.41 12.23
N ASN A 887 15.21 9.38 11.02
CA ASN A 887 15.97 9.67 9.82
C ASN A 887 15.95 11.18 9.53
N SER A 888 17.11 11.80 9.75
CA SER A 888 17.30 13.25 9.58
C SER A 888 17.27 13.74 8.12
N ASN A 889 17.37 12.85 7.13
CA ASN A 889 17.35 13.23 5.72
C ASN A 889 15.94 13.31 5.11
N ASN A 890 14.97 12.57 5.64
CA ASN A 890 13.59 12.54 5.12
C ASN A 890 12.52 12.83 6.18
N GLY A 891 12.89 12.88 7.47
CA GLY A 891 11.98 13.25 8.55
C GLY A 891 11.24 12.08 9.18
N LYS A 892 11.49 10.84 8.74
CA LYS A 892 10.77 9.66 9.22
C LYS A 892 11.17 9.24 10.63
N LEU A 893 10.20 8.74 11.37
CA LEU A 893 10.32 8.14 12.69
C LEU A 893 9.87 6.69 12.64
N PHE A 894 10.76 5.84 13.14
CA PHE A 894 10.58 4.40 13.18
C PHE A 894 10.57 3.90 14.62
N TYR A 895 9.80 2.84 14.84
CA TYR A 895 9.79 2.08 16.07
C TYR A 895 10.34 0.67 15.80
N ASN A 896 11.39 0.29 16.52
CA ASN A 896 11.98 -1.04 16.50
C ASN A 896 11.77 -1.69 17.86
N VAL A 897 10.87 -2.68 17.94
CA VAL A 897 10.37 -3.24 19.21
C VAL A 897 11.51 -3.79 20.09
N ASN A 898 12.55 -4.37 19.47
CA ASN A 898 13.68 -4.99 20.19
C ASN A 898 15.06 -4.42 19.80
N GLY A 899 15.13 -3.45 18.88
CA GLY A 899 16.38 -2.88 18.36
C GLY A 899 17.23 -3.84 17.52
N THR A 900 16.93 -5.14 17.48
CA THR A 900 17.79 -6.15 16.83
C THR A 900 17.05 -7.08 15.87
N GLU A 901 15.77 -6.83 15.61
CA GLU A 901 14.98 -7.57 14.63
C GLU A 901 15.12 -6.89 13.27
N ALA A 902 15.24 -7.70 12.20
CA ALA A 902 15.22 -7.21 10.82
C ALA A 902 13.86 -6.57 10.50
N GLU A 903 13.82 -5.59 9.59
CA GLU A 903 12.59 -4.91 9.17
C GLU A 903 11.75 -4.34 10.32
N PHE A 904 12.39 -3.89 11.41
CA PHE A 904 11.74 -3.34 12.62
C PHE A 904 10.89 -4.33 13.45
N GLY A 905 10.88 -5.63 13.10
CA GLY A 905 10.10 -6.63 13.82
C GLY A 905 8.58 -6.42 13.68
N SER A 906 7.84 -6.43 14.79
CA SER A 906 6.43 -5.98 14.79
C SER A 906 6.27 -4.46 14.83
N GLY A 907 7.37 -3.72 14.73
CA GLY A 907 7.41 -2.27 14.67
C GLY A 907 7.21 -1.74 13.24
N GLY A 908 7.72 -0.53 12.97
CA GLY A 908 7.61 0.10 11.66
C GLY A 908 7.73 1.63 11.71
N GLU A 909 7.56 2.25 10.54
CA GLU A 909 7.35 3.71 10.46
C GLU A 909 6.03 4.05 11.16
N PHE A 910 6.04 5.14 11.95
CA PHE A 910 4.82 5.61 12.61
C PHE A 910 4.58 7.11 12.45
N ALA A 911 5.59 7.86 12.02
CA ALA A 911 5.43 9.28 11.77
C ALA A 911 6.47 9.83 10.77
N ASN A 912 6.13 10.92 10.11
CA ASN A 912 6.99 11.67 9.21
C ASN A 912 6.94 13.18 9.51
N LEU A 913 8.10 13.80 9.73
CA LEU A 913 8.26 15.23 10.00
C LEU A 913 8.71 15.97 8.71
N THR A 914 7.79 16.64 8.02
CA THR A 914 8.00 17.14 6.64
C THR A 914 9.14 18.14 6.45
N ASN A 915 9.51 18.89 7.50
CA ASN A 915 10.60 19.88 7.44
C ASN A 915 11.97 19.32 7.86
N THR A 916 12.10 18.00 8.05
CA THR A 916 13.33 17.34 8.51
C THR A 916 13.97 18.04 9.72
N PRO A 917 13.19 18.34 10.78
CA PRO A 917 13.68 19.13 11.90
C PRO A 917 14.79 18.41 12.67
N SER A 918 15.79 19.16 13.14
CA SER A 918 16.86 18.60 13.98
C SER A 918 16.34 18.30 15.39
N ILE A 919 15.69 17.14 15.56
CA ILE A 919 15.19 16.67 16.86
C ILE A 919 16.27 15.97 17.68
N SER A 920 15.95 15.72 18.93
CA SER A 920 16.78 15.10 19.95
C SER A 920 15.90 14.24 20.85
N LYS A 921 16.53 13.45 21.72
CA LYS A 921 15.80 12.65 22.71
C LYS A 921 14.91 13.48 23.64
N ASP A 922 15.18 14.77 23.83
CA ASP A 922 14.41 15.64 24.73
C ASP A 922 13.11 16.15 24.10
N ASP A 923 12.92 15.93 22.80
CA ASP A 923 11.70 16.25 22.03
C ASP A 923 10.59 15.20 22.21
N PHE A 924 10.86 14.16 23.00
CA PHE A 924 9.93 13.09 23.30
C PHE A 924 9.40 13.18 24.73
N PHE A 925 8.18 12.69 24.94
CA PHE A 925 7.63 12.44 26.27
C PHE A 925 7.09 11.02 26.34
N LEU A 926 7.62 10.24 27.28
CA LEU A 926 7.26 8.85 27.48
C LEU A 926 6.19 8.74 28.57
N ARG A 927 5.04 8.17 28.22
CA ARG A 927 3.93 7.91 29.16
C ARG A 927 3.84 6.40 29.42
N GLY A 928 3.62 5.99 30.66
CA GLY A 928 3.43 4.57 31.00
C GLY A 928 2.29 4.34 31.97
#